data_AF-A0A6A5DT78-F1
#
_entry.id   AF-A0A6A5DT78-F1
#
_cell.length_a   1.000
_cell.length_b   1.000
_cell.length_c   1.000
_cell.angle_alpha   90.00
_cell.angle_beta   90.00
_cell.angle_gamma   90.00
#
_symmetry.space_group_name_H-M   'P 1'
#
loop_
_entity.id
_entity.type
_entity.pdbx_description
1 polymer ?
#
loop_
_entity_poly.entity_id
_entity_poly.type
_entity_poly.pdbx_seq_one_letter_code
_entity_poly.pdbx_strand_id
1 'polypeptide(L)'
;MRARGFTVVVDMRGSKWDSVKPVLRTLQETFSSSIHSALLIKPDTFWQKHRTNLGSAKLTFEKHRTNLGSAKLTFETSLVSVEGLSRLVDPSQLTSDLGGSLEYDHVEWTELRLGLEEFTGAATALLAQLDQLEAGLNRIAEPQDVDEARRLLEEHGRLRNTISTAPVDALEREGRSLLQRMRLAPPHGEAPTSTDGGGGGCCSHGSWLSGGADFQSVAPKVSSLLERLQAARGHLLQSWGDRKLVLDQGLQLHLFQQDAAKMSEWIAHSKDLFMQSLAEVGQNHQHALDLQTQHQHFTANCMNGSVNVDSVVTVAARLAEAGHYGAERIAKVSSRLQEDWKSLTTALEERSNTLAMATGFHQGAEQFLLRVEGWVQACSEGSLPTATAELEAATKKHQELNEEISANYTQVSESGKALLEVLQRCPATDSDDSATKPDFTAATHGIMGTLHQVMQGHHEVEGAWQHRKLRLHQRLQLCVFQQDVRQVLDWVEQHGEVFLNKHSGVGKSLHRARALQKRHDDFQQVAQNTYTNAEKLLEAADQLAQSGECEEEEIYQAARDLELRMQAFIQRVEQRKLLLDLAVSFYTHTKELSVWMEGLQKQLSSDVPVCPETVDALQTLISQQQQQQANTQEAAMSVIREGEDLILQLRPQGSSVAHVETVLQQLEESHAQLEDLFHQRKIRLDVYLQLRILQQCTLEVTGEIDAWKQDLHKQSQDFSAEKLASPRLADANQDKLAQDKLALGQSRMAEASPEVLTLAQQRIHR
;
A
#
# COMPACT_ATOMS: atom_id res chain seq x y z
N MET A 1 -34.94 97.65 66.13
CA MET A 1 -34.82 99.06 65.67
C MET A 1 -34.60 99.01 64.17
N ARG A 2 -35.40 99.59 63.27
CA ARG A 2 -36.40 100.66 63.37
C ARG A 2 -37.74 100.18 62.76
N ALA A 3 -38.81 100.24 63.54
CA ALA A 3 -40.20 100.30 63.05
C ALA A 3 -40.48 101.69 62.45
N ARG A 4 -39.58 102.17 61.59
CA ARG A 4 -39.66 103.46 60.90
C ARG A 4 -39.35 103.15 59.45
N GLY A 5 -40.38 103.13 58.60
CA GLY A 5 -40.24 102.88 57.17
C GLY A 5 -39.27 103.86 56.48
N PHE A 6 -39.01 103.63 55.20
CA PHE A 6 -38.14 104.46 54.38
C PHE A 6 -38.64 105.89 54.30
N THR A 7 -37.70 106.83 54.37
CA THR A 7 -37.96 108.21 54.00
C THR A 7 -37.48 108.39 52.57
N VAL A 8 -38.38 108.75 51.67
CA VAL A 8 -38.04 108.95 50.25
C VAL A 8 -37.81 110.42 50.01
N VAL A 9 -36.64 110.77 49.49
CA VAL A 9 -36.36 112.13 49.06
C VAL A 9 -36.67 112.23 47.57
N VAL A 10 -37.60 113.13 47.22
CA VAL A 10 -37.97 113.41 45.83
C VAL A 10 -37.47 114.79 45.49
N ASP A 11 -36.40 114.84 44.69
CA ASP A 11 -35.87 116.11 44.21
C ASP A 11 -36.74 116.68 43.09
N MET A 12 -37.40 117.81 43.36
CA MET A 12 -38.18 118.52 42.34
C MET A 12 -37.44 119.72 41.76
N ARG A 13 -36.17 119.97 42.12
CA ARG A 13 -35.38 121.05 41.53
C ARG A 13 -35.37 120.87 40.00
N GLY A 14 -35.71 121.93 39.26
CA GLY A 14 -35.82 121.89 37.79
C GLY A 14 -37.10 121.25 37.21
N SER A 15 -38.03 120.74 38.05
CA SER A 15 -39.24 120.04 37.61
C SER A 15 -40.55 120.74 38.00
N LYS A 16 -41.67 120.39 37.34
CA LYS A 16 -43.03 120.87 37.67
C LYS A 16 -43.76 119.86 38.56
N TRP A 17 -44.77 120.32 39.30
CA TRP A 17 -45.57 119.45 40.19
C TRP A 17 -46.21 118.26 39.47
N ASP A 18 -46.67 118.46 38.24
CA ASP A 18 -47.30 117.41 37.44
C ASP A 18 -46.35 116.25 37.10
N SER A 19 -45.03 116.47 37.13
CA SER A 19 -44.01 115.42 36.93
C SER A 19 -43.80 114.55 38.18
N VAL A 20 -44.18 115.04 39.36
CA VAL A 20 -43.95 114.35 40.65
C VAL A 20 -45.18 113.56 41.10
N LYS A 21 -46.38 113.94 40.66
CA LYS A 21 -47.60 113.17 40.94
C LYS A 21 -47.47 111.69 40.53
N PRO A 22 -46.94 111.34 39.34
CA PRO A 22 -46.73 109.94 38.95
C PRO A 22 -45.74 109.23 39.90
N VAL A 23 -44.64 109.89 40.28
CA VAL A 23 -43.63 109.31 41.19
C VAL A 23 -44.25 108.98 42.55
N LEU A 24 -45.00 109.91 43.15
CA LEU A 24 -45.68 109.65 44.43
C LEU A 24 -46.75 108.56 44.32
N ARG A 25 -47.44 108.48 43.17
CA ARG A 25 -48.41 107.41 42.90
C ARG A 25 -47.72 106.05 42.81
N THR A 26 -46.62 105.96 42.07
CA THR A 26 -45.82 104.73 41.97
C THR A 26 -45.29 104.31 43.34
N LEU A 27 -44.75 105.25 44.14
CA LEU A 27 -44.31 104.97 45.50
C LEU A 27 -45.44 104.43 46.39
N GLN A 28 -46.66 104.98 46.26
CA GLN A 28 -47.85 104.48 46.96
C GLN A 28 -48.27 103.09 46.47
N GLU A 29 -48.26 102.84 45.16
CA GLU A 29 -48.68 101.55 44.59
C GLU A 29 -47.68 100.44 44.89
N THR A 30 -46.38 100.74 44.79
CA THR A 30 -45.30 99.74 44.86
C THR A 30 -44.74 99.56 46.28
N PHE A 31 -44.70 100.61 47.10
CA PHE A 31 -43.97 100.60 48.39
C PHE A 31 -44.77 101.20 49.57
N SER A 32 -46.10 101.28 49.48
CA SER A 32 -46.95 101.97 50.49
C SER A 32 -46.77 101.51 51.94
N SER A 33 -46.47 100.24 52.17
CA SER A 33 -46.24 99.68 53.51
C SER A 33 -44.84 99.98 54.06
N SER A 34 -43.92 100.37 53.17
CA SER A 34 -42.50 100.51 53.47
C SER A 34 -42.08 101.97 53.59
N ILE A 35 -42.81 102.91 53.00
CA ILE A 35 -42.49 104.34 53.06
C ILE A 35 -43.19 105.00 54.25
N HIS A 36 -42.44 105.71 55.07
CA HIS A 36 -42.96 106.46 56.21
C HIS A 36 -43.22 107.94 55.86
N SER A 37 -42.30 108.54 55.12
CA SER A 37 -42.37 109.95 54.72
C SER A 37 -41.75 110.16 53.34
N ALA A 38 -42.25 111.12 52.58
CA ALA A 38 -41.63 111.62 51.37
C ALA A 38 -41.30 113.11 51.52
N LEU A 39 -40.03 113.45 51.36
CA LEU A 39 -39.51 114.80 51.45
C LEU A 39 -39.35 115.34 50.03
N LEU A 40 -40.09 116.41 49.70
CA LEU A 40 -40.11 116.99 48.37
C LEU A 40 -39.26 118.27 48.36
N ILE A 41 -38.17 118.23 47.59
CA ILE A 41 -37.23 119.36 47.49
C ILE A 41 -37.73 120.34 46.44
N LYS A 42 -37.76 121.63 46.76
CA LYS A 42 -38.15 122.70 45.82
C LYS A 42 -36.95 123.60 45.48
N PRO A 43 -36.93 124.26 44.31
CA PRO A 43 -35.89 125.22 43.94
C PRO A 43 -35.80 126.38 44.94
N ASP A 44 -34.61 126.92 45.19
CA ASP A 44 -34.43 128.02 46.17
C ASP A 44 -35.22 129.28 45.82
N THR A 45 -35.47 129.53 44.53
CA THR A 45 -36.33 130.62 44.04
C THR A 45 -37.77 130.52 44.53
N PHE A 46 -38.28 129.30 44.79
CA PHE A 46 -39.60 129.07 45.38
C PHE A 46 -39.63 129.59 46.82
N TRP A 47 -38.61 129.27 47.61
CA TRP A 47 -38.51 129.73 49.00
C TRP A 47 -38.23 131.23 49.10
N GLN A 48 -37.47 131.80 48.17
CA GLN A 48 -37.23 133.24 48.09
C GLN A 48 -38.50 134.04 47.77
N LYS A 49 -39.32 133.58 46.80
CA LYS A 49 -40.63 134.22 46.48
C LYS A 49 -41.63 134.20 47.65
N HIS A 50 -41.49 133.26 48.58
CA HIS A 50 -42.39 133.10 49.73
C HIS A 50 -41.74 133.47 51.07
N ARG A 51 -40.55 134.08 51.06
CA ARG A 51 -39.73 134.37 52.26
C ARG A 51 -40.38 135.36 53.25
N THR A 52 -41.36 136.14 52.79
CA THR A 52 -42.16 137.07 53.62
C THR A 52 -43.53 136.55 54.04
N ASN A 53 -43.95 135.34 53.62
CA ASN A 53 -45.23 134.73 53.99
C ASN A 53 -45.17 133.19 53.97
N LEU A 54 -44.55 132.60 55.00
CA LEU A 54 -44.35 131.15 55.13
C LEU A 54 -45.67 130.33 55.10
N GLY A 55 -46.79 130.93 55.54
CA GLY A 55 -48.12 130.30 55.47
C GLY A 55 -48.65 130.11 54.04
N SER A 56 -48.27 130.99 53.10
CA SER A 56 -48.75 130.94 51.70
C SER A 56 -48.16 129.75 50.92
N ALA A 57 -46.90 129.37 51.20
CA ALA A 57 -46.25 128.21 50.60
C ALA A 57 -46.85 126.88 51.08
N LYS A 58 -47.21 126.80 52.37
CA LYS A 58 -47.89 125.63 52.96
C LYS A 58 -49.30 125.45 52.40
N LEU A 59 -50.07 126.53 52.26
CA LEU A 59 -51.41 126.53 51.67
C LEU A 59 -51.42 126.14 50.18
N THR A 60 -50.44 126.60 49.39
CA THR A 60 -50.33 126.20 47.97
C THR A 60 -49.98 124.72 47.83
N PHE A 61 -49.09 124.19 48.68
CA PHE A 61 -48.78 122.76 48.69
C PHE A 61 -49.96 121.90 49.14
N GLU A 62 -50.64 122.28 50.23
CA GLU A 62 -51.81 121.55 50.74
C GLU A 62 -52.92 121.48 49.67
N LYS A 63 -53.10 122.56 48.89
CA LYS A 63 -54.04 122.62 47.75
C LYS A 63 -53.63 121.75 46.56
N HIS A 64 -52.34 121.54 46.35
CA HIS A 64 -51.81 120.64 45.32
C HIS A 64 -51.78 119.17 45.78
N ARG A 65 -51.65 118.93 47.09
CA ARG A 65 -51.73 117.62 47.76
C ARG A 65 -53.15 117.06 47.77
N THR A 66 -54.16 117.89 48.04
CA THR A 66 -55.57 117.48 48.00
C THR A 66 -56.11 117.26 46.59
N ASN A 67 -55.43 117.80 45.56
CA ASN A 67 -55.71 117.56 44.13
C ASN A 67 -54.99 116.33 43.55
N LEU A 68 -54.33 115.53 44.40
CA LEU A 68 -53.83 114.22 44.01
C LEU A 68 -55.03 113.26 43.99
N GLY A 69 -55.65 113.08 42.82
CA GLY A 69 -56.90 112.35 42.67
C GLY A 69 -56.96 111.01 43.41
N SER A 70 -58.01 110.84 44.21
CA SER A 70 -58.53 109.60 44.86
C SER A 70 -57.63 108.77 45.78
N ALA A 71 -56.30 108.76 45.64
CA ALA A 71 -55.41 108.02 46.53
C ALA A 71 -54.85 108.95 47.62
N LYS A 72 -55.40 108.89 48.83
CA LYS A 72 -54.80 109.55 49.99
C LYS A 72 -53.48 108.86 50.31
N LEU A 73 -52.35 109.53 50.05
CA LEU A 73 -51.03 108.99 50.34
C LEU A 73 -50.97 108.53 51.80
N THR A 74 -50.52 107.29 52.03
CA THR A 74 -50.46 106.67 53.37
C THR A 74 -49.23 107.10 54.15
N PHE A 75 -48.27 107.74 53.48
CA PHE A 75 -47.07 108.30 54.05
C PHE A 75 -47.13 109.83 54.12
N GLU A 76 -46.40 110.41 55.08
CA GLU A 76 -46.34 111.86 55.24
C GLU A 76 -45.63 112.50 54.04
N THR A 77 -46.07 113.68 53.60
CA THR A 77 -45.39 114.44 52.55
C THR A 77 -45.05 115.81 53.07
N SER A 78 -43.79 116.22 52.95
CA SER A 78 -43.36 117.53 53.42
C SER A 78 -42.48 118.23 52.39
N LEU A 79 -42.62 119.55 52.31
CA LEU A 79 -41.75 120.39 51.48
C LEU A 79 -40.52 120.78 52.30
N VAL A 80 -39.34 120.54 51.73
CA VAL A 80 -38.06 120.79 52.40
C VAL A 80 -37.12 121.54 51.44
N SER A 81 -36.24 122.38 51.97
CA SER A 81 -35.10 122.92 51.21
C SER A 81 -33.93 121.95 51.25
N VAL A 82 -32.95 122.12 50.35
CA VAL A 82 -31.74 121.27 50.34
C VAL A 82 -30.99 121.37 51.68
N GLU A 83 -30.78 122.60 52.18
CA GLU A 83 -30.17 122.84 53.50
C GLU A 83 -30.98 122.27 54.69
N GLY A 84 -32.28 122.04 54.50
CA GLY A 84 -33.18 121.47 55.51
C GLY A 84 -33.10 119.95 55.61
N LEU A 85 -32.60 119.26 54.58
CA LEU A 85 -32.55 117.80 54.52
C LEU A 85 -31.65 117.20 55.59
N SER A 86 -30.49 117.79 55.87
CA SER A 86 -29.53 117.29 56.86
C SER A 86 -30.07 117.26 58.30
N ARG A 87 -31.19 117.95 58.57
CA ARG A 87 -31.88 117.89 59.87
C ARG A 87 -32.87 116.75 59.98
N LEU A 88 -33.31 116.19 58.85
CA LEU A 88 -34.37 115.17 58.77
C LEU A 88 -33.83 113.81 58.33
N VAL A 89 -32.78 113.80 57.52
CA VAL A 89 -32.09 112.62 57.04
C VAL A 89 -30.62 112.73 57.44
N ASP A 90 -30.07 111.64 57.96
CA ASP A 90 -28.66 111.56 58.31
C ASP A 90 -27.81 111.88 57.07
N PRO A 91 -26.84 112.81 57.14
CA PRO A 91 -25.97 113.12 56.00
C PRO A 91 -25.31 111.89 55.36
N SER A 92 -25.04 110.82 56.12
CA SER A 92 -24.50 109.56 55.58
C SER A 92 -25.45 108.78 54.66
N GLN A 93 -26.73 109.17 54.59
CA GLN A 93 -27.76 108.58 53.73
C GLN A 93 -28.24 109.52 52.62
N LEU A 94 -27.61 110.69 52.49
CA LEU A 94 -27.88 111.67 51.44
C LEU A 94 -26.68 111.75 50.49
N THR A 95 -26.95 111.90 49.20
CA THR A 95 -25.91 112.12 48.19
C THR A 95 -25.28 113.52 48.34
N SER A 96 -24.10 113.73 47.74
CA SER A 96 -23.35 114.98 47.87
C SER A 96 -24.10 116.20 47.32
N ASP A 97 -24.90 116.04 46.25
CA ASP A 97 -25.75 117.07 45.65
C ASP A 97 -26.96 117.47 46.55
N LEU A 98 -27.22 116.66 47.58
CA LEU A 98 -28.21 116.88 48.63
C LEU A 98 -27.57 117.26 49.99
N GLY A 99 -26.26 117.50 50.01
CA GLY A 99 -25.52 117.93 51.21
C GLY A 99 -25.12 116.80 52.15
N GLY A 100 -25.02 115.56 51.64
CA GLY A 100 -24.59 114.39 52.41
C GLY A 100 -23.26 113.77 51.96
N SER A 101 -22.98 112.57 52.48
CA SER A 101 -21.76 111.79 52.23
C SER A 101 -22.03 110.37 51.71
N LEU A 102 -23.26 110.07 51.27
CA LEU A 102 -23.58 108.80 50.62
C LEU A 102 -22.99 108.79 49.20
N GLU A 103 -22.04 107.88 48.97
CA GLU A 103 -21.53 107.59 47.63
C GLU A 103 -22.57 106.77 46.86
N TYR A 104 -23.49 107.46 46.16
CA TYR A 104 -24.52 106.84 45.34
C TYR A 104 -24.72 107.63 44.03
N ASP A 105 -24.46 106.98 42.92
CA ASP A 105 -24.80 107.38 41.56
C ASP A 105 -25.95 106.49 41.06
N HIS A 106 -27.10 107.10 40.81
CA HIS A 106 -28.30 106.42 40.35
C HIS A 106 -28.22 106.00 38.87
N VAL A 107 -27.44 106.73 38.05
CA VAL A 107 -27.23 106.39 36.64
C VAL A 107 -26.38 105.14 36.57
N GLU A 108 -25.26 105.12 37.29
CA GLU A 108 -24.38 103.95 37.37
C GLU A 108 -25.10 102.71 37.92
N TRP A 109 -25.87 102.88 39.01
CA TRP A 109 -26.66 101.78 39.60
C TRP A 109 -27.68 101.22 38.60
N THR A 110 -28.40 102.10 37.88
CA THR A 110 -29.42 101.71 36.91
C THR A 110 -28.80 100.98 35.73
N GLU A 111 -27.69 101.48 35.17
CA GLU A 111 -26.96 100.82 34.10
C GLU A 111 -26.42 99.45 34.53
N LEU A 112 -25.86 99.34 35.73
CA LEU A 112 -25.39 98.07 36.28
C LEU A 112 -26.54 97.07 36.49
N ARG A 113 -27.69 97.55 36.96
CA ARG A 113 -28.86 96.71 37.19
C ARG A 113 -29.45 96.20 35.88
N LEU A 114 -29.61 97.07 34.89
CA LEU A 114 -30.08 96.70 33.55
C LEU A 114 -29.12 95.70 32.90
N GLY A 115 -27.82 95.98 32.91
CA GLY A 115 -26.81 95.06 32.35
C GLY A 115 -26.79 93.70 33.05
N LEU A 116 -26.98 93.66 34.37
CA LEU A 116 -27.11 92.40 35.12
C LEU A 116 -28.34 91.60 34.70
N GLU A 117 -29.50 92.25 34.51
CA GLU A 117 -30.74 91.58 34.09
C GLU A 117 -30.65 91.05 32.66
N GLU A 118 -30.12 91.87 31.74
CA GLU A 118 -29.85 91.49 30.35
C GLU A 118 -28.88 90.29 30.29
N PHE A 119 -27.73 90.39 30.97
CA PHE A 119 -26.76 89.29 31.07
C PHE A 119 -27.39 88.03 31.67
N THR A 120 -28.12 88.15 32.78
CA THR A 120 -28.71 86.97 33.45
C THR A 120 -29.74 86.29 32.57
N GLY A 121 -30.58 87.08 31.87
CA GLY A 121 -31.55 86.57 30.90
C GLY A 121 -30.88 85.86 29.73
N ALA A 122 -29.88 86.50 29.12
CA ALA A 122 -29.14 85.95 27.98
C ALA A 122 -28.34 84.70 28.35
N ALA A 123 -27.65 84.69 29.50
CA ALA A 123 -26.91 83.54 30.02
C ALA A 123 -27.82 82.35 30.33
N THR A 124 -28.98 82.58 30.94
CA THR A 124 -29.94 81.51 31.24
C THR A 124 -30.57 80.94 29.97
N ALA A 125 -30.92 81.80 29.01
CA ALA A 125 -31.43 81.37 27.72
C ALA A 125 -30.40 80.55 26.93
N LEU A 126 -29.14 80.99 26.92
CA LEU A 126 -28.07 80.25 26.24
C LEU A 126 -27.79 78.90 26.92
N LEU A 127 -27.79 78.83 28.25
CA LEU A 127 -27.67 77.55 28.97
C LEU A 127 -28.77 76.56 28.54
N ALA A 128 -30.03 77.01 28.49
CA ALA A 128 -31.14 76.16 28.03
C ALA A 128 -30.97 75.70 26.57
N GLN A 129 -30.41 76.55 25.70
CA GLN A 129 -30.08 76.16 24.33
C GLN A 129 -28.96 75.11 24.27
N LEU A 130 -27.90 75.27 25.06
CA LEU A 130 -26.81 74.29 25.14
C LEU A 130 -27.33 72.93 25.64
N ASP A 131 -28.19 72.93 26.67
CA ASP A 131 -28.82 71.70 27.18
C ASP A 131 -29.71 71.02 26.12
N GLN A 132 -30.42 71.78 25.29
CA GLN A 132 -31.21 71.24 24.18
C GLN A 132 -30.33 70.62 23.09
N LEU A 133 -29.20 71.25 22.77
CA LEU A 133 -28.24 70.70 21.81
C LEU A 133 -27.63 69.40 22.34
N GLU A 134 -27.31 69.34 23.64
CA GLU A 134 -26.83 68.12 24.29
C GLU A 134 -27.88 66.99 24.27
N ALA A 135 -29.13 67.31 24.59
CA ALA A 135 -30.23 66.34 24.51
C ALA A 135 -30.46 65.84 23.08
N GLY A 136 -30.30 66.71 22.07
CA GLY A 136 -30.37 66.34 20.65
C GLY A 136 -29.21 65.42 20.25
N LEU A 137 -28.00 65.73 20.72
CA LEU A 137 -26.80 64.93 20.46
C LEU A 137 -26.95 63.49 20.97
N ASN A 138 -27.52 63.32 22.15
CA ASN A 138 -27.75 62.01 22.77
C ASN A 138 -28.88 61.20 22.10
N ARG A 139 -29.64 61.79 21.18
CA ARG A 139 -30.74 61.13 20.44
C ARG A 139 -30.35 60.67 19.04
N ILE A 140 -29.15 61.01 18.57
CA ILE A 140 -28.68 60.58 17.25
C ILE A 140 -28.62 59.05 17.25
N ALA A 141 -29.37 58.40 16.35
CA ALA A 141 -29.38 56.94 16.22
C ALA A 141 -28.09 56.40 15.61
N GLU A 142 -27.85 55.10 15.72
CA GLU A 142 -26.79 54.45 14.95
C GLU A 142 -27.14 54.40 13.46
N PRO A 143 -26.17 54.59 12.55
CA PRO A 143 -26.42 54.51 11.12
C PRO A 143 -26.82 53.09 10.70
N GLN A 144 -27.69 52.99 9.71
CA GLN A 144 -28.14 51.70 9.15
C GLN A 144 -27.28 51.23 7.97
N ASP A 145 -26.69 52.17 7.25
CA ASP A 145 -25.84 51.93 6.08
C ASP A 145 -24.78 53.05 5.93
N VAL A 146 -23.97 52.95 4.87
CA VAL A 146 -22.88 53.88 4.56
C VAL A 146 -23.41 55.30 4.28
N ASP A 147 -24.51 55.43 3.56
CA ASP A 147 -25.05 56.73 3.13
C ASP A 147 -25.64 57.48 4.33
N GLU A 148 -26.37 56.78 5.18
CA GLU A 148 -26.89 57.30 6.43
C GLU A 148 -25.75 57.66 7.40
N ALA A 149 -24.69 56.85 7.50
CA ALA A 149 -23.52 57.18 8.31
C ALA A 149 -22.83 58.48 7.84
N ARG A 150 -22.68 58.68 6.52
CA ARG A 150 -22.12 59.92 5.95
C ARG A 150 -23.02 61.12 6.25
N ARG A 151 -24.34 60.97 6.06
CA ARG A 151 -25.31 62.03 6.34
C ARG A 151 -25.29 62.45 7.81
N LEU A 152 -25.29 61.49 8.74
CA LEU A 152 -25.22 61.76 10.18
C LEU A 152 -23.90 62.44 10.56
N LEU A 153 -22.77 62.07 9.95
CA LEU A 153 -21.48 62.75 10.16
C LEU A 153 -21.48 64.19 9.65
N GLU A 154 -22.11 64.47 8.51
CA GLU A 154 -22.28 65.83 8.01
C GLU A 154 -23.17 66.68 8.92
N GLU A 155 -24.31 66.13 9.36
CA GLU A 155 -25.21 66.78 10.32
C GLU A 155 -24.50 67.05 11.66
N HIS A 156 -23.73 66.08 12.15
CA HIS A 156 -22.91 66.22 13.36
C HIS A 156 -21.79 67.27 13.19
N GLY A 157 -21.21 67.36 11.99
CA GLY A 157 -20.26 68.41 11.62
C GLY A 157 -20.89 69.81 11.64
N ARG A 158 -22.12 69.95 11.17
CA ARG A 158 -22.88 71.22 11.28
C ARG A 158 -23.18 71.60 12.73
N LEU A 159 -23.51 70.62 13.57
CA LEU A 159 -23.74 70.84 15.01
C LEU A 159 -22.50 71.45 15.69
N ARG A 160 -21.30 71.01 15.32
CA ARG A 160 -20.03 71.59 15.80
C ARG A 160 -19.93 73.08 15.51
N ASN A 161 -20.31 73.49 14.30
CA ASN A 161 -20.28 74.89 13.90
C ASN A 161 -21.24 75.70 14.77
N THR A 162 -22.45 75.21 14.98
CA THR A 162 -23.45 75.83 15.87
C THR A 162 -22.92 76.01 17.31
N ILE A 163 -22.30 74.97 17.88
CA ILE A 163 -21.69 75.02 19.23
C ILE A 163 -20.54 76.04 19.26
N SER A 164 -19.72 76.09 18.20
CA SER A 164 -18.56 76.98 18.13
C SER A 164 -18.96 78.45 18.00
N THR A 165 -20.04 78.74 17.25
CA THR A 165 -20.57 80.10 17.04
C THR A 165 -21.47 80.61 18.16
N ALA A 166 -21.80 79.76 19.15
CA ALA A 166 -22.61 80.16 20.28
C ALA A 166 -21.95 81.34 21.03
N PRO A 167 -22.70 82.38 21.44
CA PRO A 167 -22.14 83.63 21.97
C PRO A 167 -21.62 83.52 23.43
N VAL A 168 -21.04 82.37 23.80
CA VAL A 168 -20.48 82.11 25.14
C VAL A 168 -19.36 83.10 25.45
N ASP A 169 -18.44 83.32 24.51
CA ASP A 169 -17.29 84.24 24.71
C ASP A 169 -17.73 85.71 24.79
N ALA A 170 -18.85 86.06 24.15
CA ALA A 170 -19.45 87.40 24.24
C ALA A 170 -20.06 87.64 25.62
N LEU A 171 -20.87 86.69 26.10
CA LEU A 171 -21.44 86.73 27.44
C LEU A 171 -20.37 86.62 28.53
N GLU A 172 -19.28 85.90 28.28
CA GLU A 172 -18.14 85.84 29.19
C GLU A 172 -17.47 87.20 29.38
N ARG A 173 -17.25 87.94 28.29
CA ARG A 173 -16.72 89.32 28.34
C ARG A 173 -17.69 90.25 29.06
N GLU A 174 -18.98 90.14 28.76
CA GLU A 174 -20.03 90.96 29.39
C GLU A 174 -20.12 90.69 30.90
N GLY A 175 -20.22 89.42 31.31
CA GLY A 175 -20.27 89.02 32.71
C GLY A 175 -18.99 89.37 33.49
N ARG A 176 -17.80 89.27 32.87
CA ARG A 176 -16.54 89.73 33.48
C ARG A 176 -16.50 91.24 33.64
N SER A 177 -16.96 91.99 32.64
CA SER A 177 -17.08 93.45 32.71
C SER A 177 -18.02 93.87 33.84
N LEU A 178 -19.18 93.20 33.97
CA LEU A 178 -20.12 93.40 35.08
C LEU A 178 -19.46 93.09 36.43
N LEU A 179 -18.77 91.95 36.56
CA LEU A 179 -18.06 91.59 37.80
C LEU A 179 -16.95 92.58 38.17
N GLN A 180 -16.22 93.10 37.18
CA GLN A 180 -15.18 94.11 37.39
C GLN A 180 -15.79 95.42 37.88
N ARG A 181 -16.87 95.89 37.24
CA ARG A 181 -17.61 97.06 37.71
C ARG A 181 -18.19 96.86 39.11
N MET A 182 -18.55 95.64 39.49
CA MET A 182 -19.04 95.29 40.83
C MET A 182 -17.94 95.11 41.91
N ARG A 183 -16.66 94.93 41.54
CA ARG A 183 -15.55 94.59 42.46
C ARG A 183 -14.37 95.59 42.46
N LEU A 184 -14.61 96.84 42.04
CA LEU A 184 -13.67 97.98 41.95
C LEU A 184 -13.05 98.17 40.56
N ALA A 185 -13.07 99.40 40.06
CA ALA A 185 -12.01 99.89 39.19
C ALA A 185 -10.75 100.15 40.04
N PRO A 186 -9.57 99.59 39.70
CA PRO A 186 -8.29 100.08 40.19
C PRO A 186 -7.92 101.41 39.52
N PRO A 187 -6.98 102.21 40.07
CA PRO A 187 -6.61 103.51 39.52
C PRO A 187 -6.07 103.31 38.10
N HIS A 188 -6.61 104.04 37.14
CA HIS A 188 -6.04 104.08 35.80
C HIS A 188 -4.68 104.79 35.81
N GLY A 189 -3.72 104.20 35.09
CA GLY A 189 -2.41 104.76 34.80
C GLY A 189 -1.33 104.10 35.67
N GLU A 190 -0.19 103.65 35.16
CA GLU A 190 0.54 104.17 34.00
C GLU A 190 1.46 103.08 33.40
N ALA A 191 1.89 103.28 32.15
CA ALA A 191 2.94 102.51 31.49
C ALA A 191 4.28 102.61 32.28
N PRO A 192 5.26 101.72 32.03
CA PRO A 192 6.19 101.24 33.06
C PRO A 192 7.36 102.20 33.30
N THR A 193 7.75 102.38 34.56
CA THR A 193 9.17 102.43 34.97
C THR A 193 9.34 102.31 36.49
N SER A 194 10.31 101.47 36.87
CA SER A 194 11.09 101.40 38.11
C SER A 194 11.05 102.62 39.05
N THR A 195 10.92 102.44 40.37
CA THR A 195 12.02 102.22 41.35
C THR A 195 11.48 102.09 42.78
N ASP A 196 12.14 101.24 43.57
CA ASP A 196 12.32 101.19 45.03
C ASP A 196 11.22 101.61 46.04
N GLY A 197 10.95 100.67 46.95
CA GLY A 197 11.31 100.86 48.36
C GLY A 197 10.22 101.29 49.35
N GLY A 198 9.63 100.29 50.03
CA GLY A 198 9.42 100.26 51.49
C GLY A 198 8.52 101.30 52.17
N GLY A 199 7.46 100.83 52.84
CA GLY A 199 6.77 101.61 53.88
C GLY A 199 5.36 101.11 54.16
N GLY A 200 5.15 100.49 55.33
CA GLY A 200 3.84 99.99 55.74
C GLY A 200 2.85 101.06 56.18
N GLY A 201 1.61 100.60 56.40
CA GLY A 201 0.60 101.32 57.16
C GLY A 201 -0.49 101.96 56.30
N CYS A 202 -1.66 101.32 56.33
CA CYS A 202 -2.95 101.94 56.68
C CYS A 202 -4.07 101.35 55.83
N CYS A 203 -5.00 100.69 56.51
CA CYS A 203 -6.30 100.31 55.99
C CYS A 203 -6.97 101.56 55.41
N SER A 204 -7.04 101.68 54.08
CA SER A 204 -7.90 102.65 53.42
C SER A 204 -9.05 101.89 52.79
N HIS A 205 -10.24 102.08 53.37
CA HIS A 205 -11.51 101.67 52.80
C HIS A 205 -11.53 102.03 51.31
N GLY A 206 -11.61 101.01 50.46
CA GLY A 206 -11.85 101.20 49.03
C GLY A 206 -13.18 101.91 48.82
N SER A 207 -13.23 102.77 47.80
CA SER A 207 -14.42 103.47 47.31
C SER A 207 -15.59 102.48 47.22
N TRP A 208 -16.66 102.76 47.97
CA TRP A 208 -17.82 101.89 48.01
C TRP A 208 -18.75 102.30 46.89
N LEU A 209 -19.00 101.38 45.96
CA LEU A 209 -19.97 101.55 44.88
C LEU A 209 -21.33 102.04 45.40
N SER A 210 -21.99 102.84 44.57
CA SER A 210 -23.41 103.12 44.63
C SER A 210 -24.22 101.80 44.78
N GLY A 211 -24.75 101.52 45.96
CA GLY A 211 -25.51 100.28 46.23
C GLY A 211 -24.67 99.01 46.42
N GLY A 212 -23.41 99.14 46.85
CA GLY A 212 -22.43 98.03 46.91
C GLY A 212 -22.88 96.74 47.60
N ALA A 213 -23.71 96.78 48.65
CA ALA A 213 -24.19 95.57 49.33
C ALA A 213 -25.09 94.70 48.44
N ASP A 214 -25.94 95.31 47.62
CA ASP A 214 -26.87 94.59 46.74
C ASP A 214 -26.11 93.86 45.63
N PHE A 215 -25.16 94.53 44.97
CA PHE A 215 -24.36 93.92 43.91
C PHE A 215 -23.32 92.93 44.43
N GLN A 216 -22.77 93.15 45.63
CA GLN A 216 -21.87 92.21 46.28
C GLN A 216 -22.58 90.87 46.59
N SER A 217 -23.88 90.90 46.88
CA SER A 217 -24.69 89.70 47.08
C SER A 217 -24.98 88.92 45.78
N VAL A 218 -25.01 89.60 44.62
CA VAL A 218 -25.32 88.99 43.31
C VAL A 218 -24.08 88.61 42.50
N ALA A 219 -22.91 89.20 42.78
CA ALA A 219 -21.65 88.87 42.11
C ALA A 219 -21.29 87.36 42.13
N PRO A 220 -21.53 86.58 43.21
CA PRO A 220 -21.35 85.13 43.18
C PRO A 220 -22.27 84.43 42.17
N LYS A 221 -23.49 84.93 41.97
CA LYS A 221 -24.46 84.38 41.01
C LYS A 221 -24.02 84.62 39.56
N VAL A 222 -23.48 85.81 39.26
CA VAL A 222 -22.89 86.11 37.95
C VAL A 222 -21.68 85.21 37.68
N SER A 223 -20.80 85.04 38.68
CA SER A 223 -19.63 84.14 38.58
C SER A 223 -20.06 82.69 38.32
N SER A 224 -21.06 82.20 39.06
CA SER A 224 -21.62 80.85 38.88
C SER A 224 -22.26 80.65 37.50
N LEU A 225 -22.95 81.65 36.95
CA LEU A 225 -23.51 81.55 35.60
C LEU A 225 -22.42 81.47 34.52
N LEU A 226 -21.33 82.21 34.67
CA LEU A 226 -20.18 82.13 33.78
C LEU A 226 -19.51 80.75 33.84
N GLU A 227 -19.25 80.24 35.04
CA GLU A 227 -18.69 78.89 35.23
C GLU A 227 -19.58 77.82 34.61
N ARG A 228 -20.91 77.93 34.81
CA ARG A 228 -21.87 76.99 34.21
C ARG A 228 -21.90 77.07 32.70
N LEU A 229 -21.82 78.27 32.10
CA LEU A 229 -21.77 78.43 30.64
C LEU A 229 -20.51 77.79 30.05
N GLN A 230 -19.36 78.00 30.70
CA GLN A 230 -18.10 77.38 30.29
C GLN A 230 -18.12 75.86 30.46
N ALA A 231 -18.61 75.37 31.60
CA ALA A 231 -18.75 73.94 31.86
C ALA A 231 -19.72 73.27 30.87
N ALA A 232 -20.88 73.87 30.60
CA ALA A 232 -21.85 73.37 29.63
C ALA A 232 -21.27 73.31 28.21
N ARG A 233 -20.55 74.36 27.77
CA ARG A 233 -19.85 74.35 26.47
C ARG A 233 -18.78 73.27 26.41
N GLY A 234 -17.99 73.13 27.48
CA GLY A 234 -16.94 72.11 27.57
C GLY A 234 -17.49 70.69 27.53
N HIS A 235 -18.54 70.42 28.32
CA HIS A 235 -19.24 69.13 28.33
C HIS A 235 -19.83 68.81 26.96
N LEU A 236 -20.56 69.74 26.36
CA LEU A 236 -21.16 69.56 25.04
C LEU A 236 -20.10 69.29 23.95
N LEU A 237 -18.95 69.96 23.99
CA LEU A 237 -17.84 69.70 23.07
C LEU A 237 -17.21 68.33 23.28
N GLN A 238 -17.09 67.89 24.54
CA GLN A 238 -16.60 66.55 24.88
C GLN A 238 -17.57 65.48 24.37
N SER A 239 -18.85 65.57 24.73
CA SER A 239 -19.89 64.64 24.25
C SER A 239 -19.98 64.64 22.73
N TRP A 240 -19.81 65.80 22.09
CA TRP A 240 -19.74 65.90 20.63
C TRP A 240 -18.55 65.13 20.06
N GLY A 241 -17.38 65.22 20.71
CA GLY A 241 -16.18 64.47 20.33
C GLY A 241 -16.37 62.96 20.48
N ASP A 242 -16.91 62.53 21.62
CA ASP A 242 -17.21 61.11 21.89
C ASP A 242 -18.22 60.56 20.89
N ARG A 243 -19.29 61.32 20.61
CA ARG A 243 -20.30 60.92 19.61
C ARG A 243 -19.73 60.90 18.20
N LYS A 244 -18.82 61.83 17.86
CA LYS A 244 -18.14 61.83 16.56
C LYS A 244 -17.34 60.54 16.38
N LEU A 245 -16.57 60.11 17.39
CA LEU A 245 -15.81 58.88 17.35
C LEU A 245 -16.72 57.67 17.06
N VAL A 246 -17.88 57.58 17.73
CA VAL A 246 -18.86 56.51 17.49
C VAL A 246 -19.44 56.56 16.06
N LEU A 247 -19.73 57.75 15.53
CA LEU A 247 -20.23 57.90 14.15
C LEU A 247 -19.17 57.56 13.10
N ASP A 248 -17.91 57.98 13.30
CA ASP A 248 -16.78 57.64 12.43
C ASP A 248 -16.55 56.12 12.41
N GLN A 249 -16.58 55.48 13.58
CA GLN A 249 -16.55 54.01 13.69
C GLN A 249 -17.79 53.35 13.05
N GLY A 250 -18.98 53.95 13.17
CA GLY A 250 -20.19 53.46 12.51
C GLY A 250 -20.05 53.44 10.98
N LEU A 251 -19.46 54.48 10.40
CA LEU A 251 -19.13 54.51 8.98
C LEU A 251 -18.09 53.44 8.59
N GLN A 252 -17.02 53.29 9.39
CA GLN A 252 -15.99 52.27 9.15
C GLN A 252 -16.57 50.85 9.14
N LEU A 253 -17.46 50.56 10.08
CA LEU A 253 -18.13 49.27 10.20
C LEU A 253 -18.99 48.95 8.98
N HIS A 254 -19.79 49.91 8.50
CA HIS A 254 -20.62 49.71 7.32
C HIS A 254 -19.82 49.59 6.03
N LEU A 255 -18.73 50.35 5.88
CA LEU A 255 -17.81 50.20 4.74
C LEU A 255 -17.17 48.80 4.74
N PHE A 256 -16.67 48.35 5.90
CA PHE A 256 -16.13 46.99 6.04
C PHE A 256 -17.19 45.93 5.72
N GLN A 257 -18.41 46.06 6.25
CA GLN A 257 -19.48 45.09 6.00
C GLN A 257 -19.89 45.05 4.52
N GLN A 258 -19.91 46.19 3.84
CA GLN A 258 -20.18 46.26 2.41
C GLN A 258 -19.10 45.55 1.59
N ASP A 259 -17.82 45.77 1.91
CA ASP A 259 -16.71 45.13 1.20
C ASP A 259 -16.63 43.62 1.50
N ALA A 260 -16.90 43.21 2.74
CA ALA A 260 -17.02 41.80 3.10
C ALA A 260 -18.19 41.11 2.38
N ALA A 261 -19.35 41.77 2.27
CA ALA A 261 -20.51 41.23 1.55
C ALA A 261 -20.22 41.02 0.06
N LYS A 262 -19.59 42.00 -0.60
CA LYS A 262 -19.13 41.85 -2.00
C LYS A 262 -18.21 40.64 -2.16
N MET A 263 -17.28 40.43 -1.23
CA MET A 263 -16.38 39.28 -1.32
C MET A 263 -17.09 37.96 -1.04
N SER A 264 -18.01 37.90 -0.07
CA SER A 264 -18.82 36.71 0.18
C SER A 264 -19.69 36.34 -1.03
N GLU A 265 -20.32 37.33 -1.69
CA GLU A 265 -21.09 37.12 -2.92
C GLU A 265 -20.21 36.59 -4.06
N TRP A 266 -19.01 37.15 -4.22
CA TRP A 266 -18.06 36.68 -5.23
C TRP A 266 -17.57 35.25 -4.96
N ILE A 267 -17.29 34.89 -3.71
CA ILE A 267 -16.92 33.52 -3.32
C ILE A 267 -18.07 32.55 -3.59
N ALA A 268 -19.30 32.91 -3.21
CA ALA A 268 -20.48 32.09 -3.47
C ALA A 268 -20.69 31.86 -4.98
N HIS A 269 -20.60 32.92 -5.78
CA HIS A 269 -20.72 32.82 -7.23
C HIS A 269 -19.61 31.94 -7.85
N SER A 270 -18.37 32.08 -7.37
CA SER A 270 -17.24 31.25 -7.82
C SER A 270 -17.47 29.77 -7.46
N LYS A 271 -18.02 29.50 -6.28
CA LYS A 271 -18.40 28.15 -5.86
C LYS A 271 -19.51 27.57 -6.75
N ASP A 272 -20.52 28.34 -7.10
CA ASP A 272 -21.60 27.90 -7.98
C ASP A 272 -21.09 27.54 -9.39
N LEU A 273 -20.18 28.34 -9.95
CA LEU A 273 -19.52 28.04 -11.22
C LEU A 273 -18.66 26.76 -11.12
N PHE A 274 -17.92 26.60 -10.04
CA PHE A 274 -17.11 25.41 -9.78
C PHE A 274 -17.97 24.13 -9.72
N MET A 275 -19.12 24.18 -9.03
CA MET A 275 -20.02 23.03 -8.86
C MET A 275 -20.58 22.49 -10.19
N GLN A 276 -20.68 23.32 -11.23
CA GLN A 276 -21.20 22.88 -12.54
C GLN A 276 -20.30 21.86 -13.24
N SER A 277 -18.99 21.90 -13.01
CA SER A 277 -18.02 20.99 -13.64
C SER A 277 -17.40 19.98 -12.68
N LEU A 278 -17.72 20.06 -11.37
CA LEU A 278 -17.06 19.27 -10.33
C LEU A 278 -17.07 17.76 -10.58
N ALA A 279 -18.16 17.23 -11.13
CA ALA A 279 -18.33 15.81 -11.42
C ALA A 279 -17.60 15.33 -12.70
N GLU A 280 -17.13 16.25 -13.54
CA GLU A 280 -16.44 15.94 -14.79
C GLU A 280 -14.96 15.67 -14.53
N VAL A 281 -14.52 14.46 -14.89
CA VAL A 281 -13.16 13.93 -14.62
C VAL A 281 -12.43 13.52 -15.92
N GLY A 282 -13.12 13.61 -17.07
CA GLY A 282 -12.61 13.17 -18.37
C GLY A 282 -13.02 11.74 -18.72
N GLN A 283 -13.05 11.43 -20.02
CA GLN A 283 -13.40 10.10 -20.55
C GLN A 283 -12.22 9.39 -21.22
N ASN A 284 -11.18 10.17 -21.56
CA ASN A 284 -9.95 9.74 -22.22
C ASN A 284 -8.85 10.74 -21.86
N HIS A 285 -7.61 10.48 -22.30
CA HIS A 285 -6.47 11.30 -21.89
C HIS A 285 -6.63 12.76 -22.30
N GLN A 286 -7.02 13.02 -23.56
CA GLN A 286 -7.18 14.38 -24.08
C GLN A 286 -8.26 15.15 -23.32
N HIS A 287 -9.42 14.55 -23.09
CA HIS A 287 -10.53 15.20 -22.39
C HIS A 287 -10.16 15.51 -20.92
N ALA A 288 -9.48 14.58 -20.23
CA ALA A 288 -9.00 14.82 -18.86
C ALA A 288 -7.97 15.98 -18.81
N LEU A 289 -7.06 16.03 -19.78
CA LEU A 289 -6.07 17.11 -19.91
C LEU A 289 -6.71 18.47 -20.20
N ASP A 290 -7.73 18.51 -21.06
CA ASP A 290 -8.48 19.73 -21.37
C ASP A 290 -9.19 20.25 -20.11
N LEU A 291 -9.87 19.37 -19.36
CA LEU A 291 -10.51 19.70 -18.08
C LEU A 291 -9.48 20.17 -17.04
N GLN A 292 -8.33 19.51 -16.95
CA GLN A 292 -7.24 19.91 -16.06
C GLN A 292 -6.75 21.32 -16.38
N THR A 293 -6.55 21.63 -17.66
CA THR A 293 -6.10 22.94 -18.13
C THR A 293 -7.15 24.02 -17.86
N GLN A 294 -8.42 23.75 -18.15
CA GLN A 294 -9.53 24.66 -17.83
C GLN A 294 -9.62 24.94 -16.33
N HIS A 295 -9.49 23.90 -15.50
CA HIS A 295 -9.51 24.03 -14.03
C HIS A 295 -8.30 24.82 -13.50
N GLN A 296 -7.12 24.65 -14.09
CA GLN A 296 -5.94 25.47 -13.76
C GLN A 296 -6.17 26.95 -14.04
N HIS A 297 -6.75 27.29 -15.20
CA HIS A 297 -7.12 28.67 -15.53
C HIS A 297 -8.16 29.24 -14.56
N PHE A 298 -9.20 28.44 -14.24
CA PHE A 298 -10.22 28.84 -13.27
C PHE A 298 -9.61 29.09 -11.88
N THR A 299 -8.76 28.18 -11.42
CA THR A 299 -8.06 28.29 -10.13
C THR A 299 -7.18 29.54 -10.09
N ALA A 300 -6.41 29.81 -11.15
CA ALA A 300 -5.59 31.02 -11.24
C ALA A 300 -6.45 32.30 -11.17
N ASN A 301 -7.60 32.31 -11.85
CA ASN A 301 -8.54 33.42 -11.78
C ASN A 301 -9.12 33.61 -10.37
N CYS A 302 -9.48 32.52 -9.67
CA CYS A 302 -9.92 32.60 -8.27
C CYS A 302 -8.79 33.12 -7.37
N MET A 303 -7.56 32.64 -7.54
CA MET A 303 -6.42 33.05 -6.72
C MET A 303 -6.08 34.54 -6.89
N ASN A 304 -6.37 35.15 -8.05
CA ASN A 304 -6.27 36.62 -8.18
C ASN A 304 -7.22 37.37 -7.24
N GLY A 305 -8.35 36.76 -6.87
CA GLY A 305 -9.31 37.31 -5.89
C GLY A 305 -8.83 37.25 -4.44
N SER A 306 -7.81 36.43 -4.12
CA SER A 306 -7.25 36.30 -2.77
C SER A 306 -6.80 37.63 -2.18
N VAL A 307 -6.17 38.48 -3.01
CA VAL A 307 -5.67 39.81 -2.62
C VAL A 307 -6.81 40.69 -2.07
N ASN A 308 -8.01 40.57 -2.65
CA ASN A 308 -9.18 41.34 -2.20
C ASN A 308 -9.72 40.80 -0.88
N VAL A 309 -9.80 39.47 -0.73
CA VAL A 309 -10.19 38.83 0.54
C VAL A 309 -9.22 39.21 1.66
N ASP A 310 -7.92 39.08 1.41
CA ASP A 310 -6.86 39.42 2.38
C ASP A 310 -6.87 40.92 2.74
N SER A 311 -7.17 41.79 1.79
CA SER A 311 -7.33 43.24 2.03
C SER A 311 -8.48 43.51 3.02
N VAL A 312 -9.65 42.90 2.80
CA VAL A 312 -10.83 43.06 3.69
C VAL A 312 -10.53 42.50 5.09
N VAL A 313 -9.89 41.33 5.19
CA VAL A 313 -9.45 40.74 6.46
C VAL A 313 -8.43 41.64 7.17
N THR A 314 -7.50 42.24 6.43
CA THR A 314 -6.51 43.17 6.99
C THR A 314 -7.17 44.42 7.55
N VAL A 315 -8.21 44.95 6.88
CA VAL A 315 -9.02 46.06 7.40
C VAL A 315 -9.73 45.64 8.69
N ALA A 316 -10.32 44.44 8.73
CA ALA A 316 -10.98 43.90 9.92
C ALA A 316 -10.03 43.85 11.13
N ALA A 317 -8.81 43.33 10.94
CA ALA A 317 -7.78 43.24 11.96
C ALA A 317 -7.38 44.62 12.48
N ARG A 318 -7.13 45.58 11.58
CA ARG A 318 -6.77 46.96 11.96
C ARG A 318 -7.88 47.65 12.75
N LEU A 319 -9.15 47.47 12.38
CA LEU A 319 -10.27 48.03 13.12
C LEU A 319 -10.39 47.40 14.52
N ALA A 320 -10.21 46.09 14.63
CA ALA A 320 -10.22 45.41 15.92
C ALA A 320 -9.06 45.88 16.83
N GLU A 321 -7.84 45.97 16.31
CA GLU A 321 -6.66 46.47 17.03
C GLU A 321 -6.81 47.92 17.49
N ALA A 322 -7.50 48.75 16.71
CA ALA A 322 -7.80 50.14 17.05
C ALA A 322 -8.85 50.31 18.16
N GLY A 323 -9.39 49.21 18.73
CA GLY A 323 -10.41 49.26 19.79
C GLY A 323 -11.78 49.72 19.30
N HIS A 324 -12.13 49.40 18.05
CA HIS A 324 -13.41 49.75 17.44
C HIS A 324 -14.60 49.15 18.21
N TYR A 325 -15.67 49.93 18.45
CA TYR A 325 -16.81 49.48 19.28
C TYR A 325 -17.46 48.18 18.76
N GLY A 326 -17.53 48.02 17.44
CA GLY A 326 -18.06 46.84 16.75
C GLY A 326 -17.07 45.68 16.53
N ALA A 327 -15.93 45.63 17.25
CA ALA A 327 -14.86 44.66 17.00
C ALA A 327 -15.33 43.19 16.99
N GLU A 328 -16.24 42.79 17.88
CA GLU A 328 -16.79 41.41 17.90
C GLU A 328 -17.56 41.07 16.61
N ARG A 329 -18.37 42.02 16.11
CA ARG A 329 -19.11 41.86 14.86
C ARG A 329 -18.18 41.80 13.66
N ILE A 330 -17.16 42.65 13.64
CA ILE A 330 -16.10 42.67 12.61
C ILE A 330 -15.38 41.32 12.59
N ALA A 331 -14.95 40.81 13.76
CA ALA A 331 -14.28 39.52 13.87
C ALA A 331 -15.15 38.39 13.35
N LYS A 332 -16.44 38.33 13.73
CA LYS A 332 -17.37 37.30 13.26
C LYS A 332 -17.54 37.29 11.73
N VAL A 333 -17.68 38.46 11.11
CA VAL A 333 -17.80 38.58 9.64
C VAL A 333 -16.48 38.19 8.97
N SER A 334 -15.35 38.64 9.51
CA SER A 334 -14.01 38.30 8.98
C SER A 334 -13.73 36.79 9.05
N SER A 335 -14.02 36.15 10.19
CA SER A 335 -13.84 34.70 10.35
C SER A 335 -14.68 33.91 9.36
N ARG A 336 -15.96 34.28 9.17
CA ARG A 336 -16.82 33.62 8.18
C ARG A 336 -16.28 33.77 6.76
N LEU A 337 -15.83 34.98 6.38
CA LEU A 337 -15.25 35.21 5.07
C LEU A 337 -13.99 34.36 4.84
N GLN A 338 -13.12 34.22 5.86
CA GLN A 338 -11.93 33.38 5.82
C GLN A 338 -12.28 31.88 5.72
N GLU A 339 -13.31 31.42 6.44
CA GLU A 339 -13.80 30.05 6.36
C GLU A 339 -14.37 29.72 4.97
N ASP A 340 -15.21 30.60 4.42
CA ASP A 340 -15.78 30.45 3.07
C ASP A 340 -14.67 30.43 2.01
N TRP A 341 -13.67 31.31 2.13
CA TRP A 341 -12.50 31.35 1.24
C TRP A 341 -11.69 30.06 1.33
N LYS A 342 -11.34 29.62 2.55
CA LYS A 342 -10.60 28.39 2.79
C LYS A 342 -11.34 27.16 2.26
N SER A 343 -12.67 27.12 2.41
CA SER A 343 -13.51 26.05 1.87
C SER A 343 -13.39 25.97 0.35
N LEU A 344 -13.50 27.11 -0.34
CA LEU A 344 -13.34 27.17 -1.79
C LEU A 344 -11.93 26.75 -2.24
N THR A 345 -10.87 27.26 -1.62
CA THR A 345 -9.49 26.93 -2.02
C THR A 345 -9.17 25.45 -1.80
N THR A 346 -9.66 24.86 -0.71
CA THR A 346 -9.51 23.42 -0.45
C THR A 346 -10.19 22.59 -1.54
N ALA A 347 -11.41 22.95 -1.94
CA ALA A 347 -12.13 22.26 -3.01
C ALA A 347 -11.43 22.40 -4.38
N LEU A 348 -10.83 23.56 -4.67
CA LEU A 348 -10.02 23.78 -5.89
C LEU A 348 -8.78 22.86 -5.92
N GLU A 349 -8.10 22.70 -4.79
CA GLU A 349 -6.94 21.81 -4.66
C GLU A 349 -7.33 20.34 -4.81
N GLU A 350 -8.40 19.89 -4.16
CA GLU A 350 -8.92 18.52 -4.28
C GLU A 350 -9.29 18.16 -5.73
N ARG A 351 -9.96 19.06 -6.44
CA ARG A 351 -10.26 18.88 -7.87
C ARG A 351 -8.99 18.86 -8.73
N SER A 352 -8.00 19.69 -8.42
CA SER A 352 -6.71 19.70 -9.13
C SER A 352 -6.01 18.35 -9.03
N ASN A 353 -5.98 17.75 -7.84
CA ASN A 353 -5.43 16.42 -7.59
C ASN A 353 -6.23 15.34 -8.35
N THR A 354 -7.55 15.41 -8.31
CA THR A 354 -8.44 14.45 -9.00
C THR A 354 -8.22 14.47 -10.51
N LEU A 355 -8.16 15.65 -11.15
CA LEU A 355 -7.91 15.78 -12.58
C LEU A 355 -6.49 15.38 -12.98
N ALA A 356 -5.49 15.62 -12.12
CA ALA A 356 -4.13 15.13 -12.34
C ALA A 356 -4.07 13.59 -12.33
N MET A 357 -4.71 12.96 -11.35
CA MET A 357 -4.81 11.50 -11.27
C MET A 357 -5.55 10.92 -12.48
N ALA A 358 -6.66 11.54 -12.90
CA ALA A 358 -7.42 11.12 -14.08
C ALA A 358 -6.59 11.22 -15.37
N THR A 359 -5.89 12.34 -15.55
CA THR A 359 -5.03 12.56 -16.72
C THR A 359 -3.91 11.53 -16.78
N GLY A 360 -3.24 11.27 -15.65
CA GLY A 360 -2.19 10.26 -15.54
C GLY A 360 -2.69 8.83 -15.77
N PHE A 361 -3.85 8.48 -15.20
CA PHE A 361 -4.47 7.17 -15.42
C PHE A 361 -4.80 6.94 -16.89
N HIS A 362 -5.52 7.87 -17.53
CA HIS A 362 -5.90 7.71 -18.93
C HIS A 362 -4.68 7.71 -19.86
N GLN A 363 -3.65 8.50 -19.57
CA GLN A 363 -2.40 8.47 -20.32
C GLN A 363 -1.74 7.09 -20.24
N GLY A 364 -1.62 6.53 -19.03
CA GLY A 364 -1.04 5.21 -18.81
C GLY A 364 -1.85 4.11 -19.49
N ALA A 365 -3.18 4.17 -19.40
CA ALA A 365 -4.07 3.20 -20.04
C ALA A 365 -3.95 3.23 -21.57
N GLU A 366 -3.98 4.40 -22.20
CA GLU A 366 -3.79 4.53 -23.65
C GLU A 366 -2.41 4.03 -24.09
N GLN A 367 -1.34 4.38 -23.36
CA GLN A 367 0.01 3.89 -23.67
C GLN A 367 0.14 2.38 -23.53
N PHE A 368 -0.48 1.78 -22.51
CA PHE A 368 -0.50 0.34 -22.33
C PHE A 368 -1.23 -0.34 -23.49
N LEU A 369 -2.45 0.11 -23.80
CA LEU A 369 -3.29 -0.47 -24.86
C LEU A 369 -2.64 -0.34 -26.24
N LEU A 370 -1.95 0.76 -26.54
CA LEU A 370 -1.21 0.93 -27.78
C LEU A 370 -0.05 -0.06 -27.95
N ARG A 371 0.51 -0.60 -26.86
CA ARG A 371 1.62 -1.57 -26.89
C ARG A 371 1.17 -3.02 -26.93
N VAL A 372 -0.09 -3.30 -26.55
CA VAL A 372 -0.65 -4.66 -26.48
C VAL A 372 -0.41 -5.44 -27.78
N GLU A 373 -0.77 -4.87 -28.93
CA GLU A 373 -0.59 -5.54 -30.23
C GLU A 373 0.89 -5.85 -30.51
N GLY A 374 1.80 -4.92 -30.22
CA GLY A 374 3.24 -5.11 -30.38
C GLY A 374 3.81 -6.19 -29.45
N TRP A 375 3.31 -6.29 -28.21
CA TRP A 375 3.71 -7.35 -27.29
C TRP A 375 3.16 -8.72 -27.70
N VAL A 376 1.90 -8.80 -28.15
CA VAL A 376 1.32 -10.03 -28.71
C VAL A 376 2.14 -10.49 -29.91
N GLN A 377 2.50 -9.56 -30.80
CA GLN A 377 3.34 -9.83 -31.95
C GLN A 377 4.73 -10.35 -31.54
N ALA A 378 5.39 -9.71 -30.56
CA ALA A 378 6.69 -10.14 -30.05
C ALA A 378 6.66 -11.54 -29.42
N CYS A 379 5.53 -11.93 -28.81
CA CYS A 379 5.31 -13.27 -28.28
C CYS A 379 5.00 -14.29 -29.39
N SER A 380 4.34 -13.88 -30.48
CA SER A 380 3.80 -14.81 -31.49
C SER A 380 4.72 -15.02 -32.69
N GLU A 381 5.52 -14.01 -33.06
CA GLU A 381 6.34 -14.02 -34.28
C GLU A 381 7.73 -14.64 -34.08
N GLY A 382 8.22 -15.27 -35.14
CA GLY A 382 9.58 -15.80 -35.24
C GLY A 382 9.71 -17.30 -35.01
N SER A 383 10.59 -17.93 -35.79
CA SER A 383 10.99 -19.32 -35.57
C SER A 383 11.63 -19.48 -34.20
N LEU A 384 11.54 -20.69 -33.65
CA LEU A 384 12.25 -21.02 -32.43
C LEU A 384 13.73 -21.24 -32.78
N PRO A 385 14.68 -20.73 -31.97
CA PRO A 385 16.09 -21.04 -32.16
C PRO A 385 16.34 -22.55 -32.07
N THR A 386 17.39 -23.03 -32.73
CA THR A 386 17.75 -24.46 -32.76
C THR A 386 18.93 -24.79 -31.85
N ALA A 387 19.74 -23.80 -31.48
CA ALA A 387 20.85 -23.97 -30.54
C ALA A 387 20.37 -23.79 -29.08
N THR A 388 20.85 -24.64 -28.17
CA THR A 388 20.49 -24.61 -26.74
C THR A 388 20.80 -23.26 -26.10
N ALA A 389 22.00 -22.71 -26.33
CA ALA A 389 22.41 -21.41 -25.79
C ALA A 389 21.51 -20.25 -26.27
N GLU A 390 21.06 -20.29 -27.53
CA GLU A 390 20.15 -19.28 -28.08
C GLU A 390 18.73 -19.43 -27.52
N LEU A 391 18.26 -20.66 -27.29
CA LEU A 391 16.98 -20.94 -26.64
C LEU A 391 16.94 -20.47 -25.19
N GLU A 392 18.03 -20.68 -24.43
CA GLU A 392 18.15 -20.17 -23.06
C GLU A 392 18.14 -18.64 -23.04
N ALA A 393 18.88 -17.99 -23.94
CA ALA A 393 18.88 -16.54 -24.08
C ALA A 393 17.49 -16.01 -24.48
N ALA A 394 16.80 -16.68 -25.42
CA ALA A 394 15.45 -16.32 -25.83
C ALA A 394 14.44 -16.52 -24.68
N THR A 395 14.57 -17.58 -23.89
CA THR A 395 13.72 -17.84 -22.71
C THR A 395 13.91 -16.75 -21.66
N LYS A 396 15.16 -16.33 -21.41
CA LYS A 396 15.45 -15.22 -20.49
C LYS A 396 14.85 -13.91 -20.99
N LYS A 397 15.06 -13.55 -22.26
CA LYS A 397 14.49 -12.34 -22.86
C LYS A 397 12.95 -12.33 -22.81
N HIS A 398 12.33 -13.49 -23.03
CA HIS A 398 10.88 -13.66 -22.93
C HIS A 398 10.37 -13.48 -21.50
N GLN A 399 11.15 -13.89 -20.50
CA GLN A 399 10.85 -13.65 -19.09
C GLN A 399 10.98 -12.15 -18.73
N GLU A 400 12.03 -11.48 -19.19
CA GLU A 400 12.23 -10.03 -19.00
C GLU A 400 11.07 -9.21 -19.62
N LEU A 401 10.59 -9.62 -20.81
CA LEU A 401 9.42 -9.01 -21.45
C LEU A 401 8.17 -9.11 -20.57
N ASN A 402 7.94 -10.25 -19.91
CA ASN A 402 6.79 -10.43 -19.01
C ASN A 402 6.85 -9.51 -17.80
N GLU A 403 8.05 -9.33 -17.24
CA GLU A 403 8.27 -8.43 -16.11
C GLU A 403 7.96 -6.98 -16.51
N GLU A 404 8.35 -6.56 -17.71
CA GLU A 404 7.99 -5.25 -18.26
C GLU A 404 6.46 -5.10 -18.42
N ILE A 405 5.79 -6.08 -19.05
CA ILE A 405 4.34 -6.05 -19.27
C ILE A 405 3.59 -5.98 -17.93
N SER A 406 3.99 -6.82 -16.98
CA SER A 406 3.39 -6.87 -15.63
C SER A 406 3.59 -5.56 -14.87
N ALA A 407 4.78 -4.95 -14.96
CA ALA A 407 5.05 -3.65 -14.34
C ALA A 407 4.18 -2.54 -14.94
N ASN A 408 4.04 -2.48 -16.26
CA ASN A 408 3.18 -1.50 -16.92
C ASN A 408 1.70 -1.70 -16.55
N TYR A 409 1.22 -2.94 -16.52
CA TYR A 409 -0.17 -3.25 -16.12
C TYR A 409 -0.45 -2.87 -14.67
N THR A 410 0.45 -3.24 -13.74
CA THR A 410 0.29 -2.93 -12.31
C THR A 410 0.26 -1.43 -12.06
N GLN A 411 1.15 -0.65 -12.70
CA GLN A 411 1.16 0.81 -12.61
C GLN A 411 -0.19 1.42 -13.03
N VAL A 412 -0.75 1.02 -14.18
CA VAL A 412 -2.03 1.54 -14.67
C VAL A 412 -3.19 1.09 -13.77
N SER A 413 -3.18 -0.17 -13.30
CA SER A 413 -4.20 -0.71 -12.42
C SER A 413 -4.24 0.01 -11.07
N GLU A 414 -3.08 0.24 -10.45
CA GLU A 414 -2.95 0.99 -9.20
C GLU A 414 -3.38 2.45 -9.36
N SER A 415 -2.96 3.10 -10.46
CA SER A 415 -3.41 4.46 -10.78
C SER A 415 -4.94 4.55 -10.93
N GLY A 416 -5.57 3.58 -11.58
CA GLY A 416 -7.02 3.53 -11.74
C GLY A 416 -7.75 3.25 -10.42
N LYS A 417 -7.22 2.34 -9.59
CA LYS A 417 -7.77 2.06 -8.24
C LYS A 417 -7.68 3.28 -7.34
N ALA A 418 -6.54 3.95 -7.29
CA ALA A 418 -6.36 5.17 -6.48
C ALA A 418 -7.34 6.28 -6.91
N LEU A 419 -7.55 6.45 -8.22
CA LEU A 419 -8.52 7.40 -8.74
C LEU A 419 -9.96 7.03 -8.32
N LEU A 420 -10.34 5.76 -8.44
CA LEU A 420 -11.67 5.29 -8.00
C LEU A 420 -11.87 5.48 -6.50
N GLU A 421 -10.85 5.23 -5.67
CA GLU A 421 -10.92 5.47 -4.22
C GLU A 421 -11.19 6.95 -3.92
N VAL A 422 -10.53 7.88 -4.61
CA VAL A 422 -10.76 9.32 -4.45
C VAL A 422 -12.20 9.69 -4.83
N LEU A 423 -12.70 9.18 -5.96
CA LEU A 423 -14.07 9.45 -6.42
C LEU A 423 -15.14 8.84 -5.50
N GLN A 424 -14.83 7.72 -4.84
CA GLN A 424 -15.73 7.05 -3.90
C GLN A 424 -15.70 7.65 -2.49
N ARG A 425 -14.62 8.34 -2.10
CA ARG A 425 -14.43 8.88 -0.74
C ARG A 425 -15.25 10.14 -0.44
N CYS A 426 -16.31 10.43 -1.20
CA CYS A 426 -17.22 11.52 -0.88
C CYS A 426 -17.76 11.36 0.56
N PRO A 427 -17.49 12.31 1.48
CA PRO A 427 -17.85 12.14 2.87
C PRO A 427 -19.37 12.03 3.03
N ALA A 428 -19.82 10.94 3.64
CA ALA A 428 -21.12 10.88 4.28
C ALA A 428 -21.03 11.67 5.59
N THR A 429 -21.13 13.00 5.51
CA THR A 429 -21.42 13.81 6.69
C THR A 429 -22.91 13.69 6.98
N ASP A 430 -23.25 13.18 8.16
CA ASP A 430 -24.60 13.04 8.74
C ASP A 430 -25.28 14.40 9.04
N SER A 431 -24.99 15.47 8.28
CA SER A 431 -25.70 16.74 8.39
C SER A 431 -26.67 16.89 7.22
N ASP A 432 -27.95 16.91 7.58
CA ASP A 432 -29.16 17.01 6.77
C ASP A 432 -29.29 18.38 6.07
N ASP A 433 -28.28 18.77 5.28
CA ASP A 433 -28.34 19.95 4.41
C ASP A 433 -28.26 19.51 2.95
N SER A 434 -29.35 19.79 2.23
CA SER A 434 -29.70 19.33 0.88
C SER A 434 -28.83 19.90 -0.26
N ALA A 435 -27.53 20.15 -0.01
CA ALA A 435 -26.58 20.51 -1.05
C ALA A 435 -26.28 19.29 -1.92
N THR A 436 -26.58 19.42 -3.21
CA THR A 436 -26.30 18.47 -4.30
C THR A 436 -24.88 17.92 -4.21
N LYS A 437 -24.73 16.71 -3.67
CA LYS A 437 -23.46 15.97 -3.76
C LYS A 437 -23.11 15.80 -5.25
N PRO A 438 -21.84 16.04 -5.65
CA PRO A 438 -21.42 15.78 -7.02
C PRO A 438 -21.63 14.29 -7.35
N ASP A 439 -22.31 14.02 -8.46
CA ASP A 439 -22.56 12.66 -8.93
C ASP A 439 -21.41 12.17 -9.81
N PHE A 440 -20.47 11.43 -9.22
CA PHE A 440 -19.34 10.82 -9.93
C PHE A 440 -19.69 9.47 -10.59
N THR A 441 -20.96 9.05 -10.62
CA THR A 441 -21.36 7.72 -11.12
C THR A 441 -20.94 7.49 -12.57
N ALA A 442 -21.11 8.49 -13.44
CA ALA A 442 -20.73 8.40 -14.84
C ALA A 442 -19.21 8.27 -15.02
N ALA A 443 -18.44 9.10 -14.32
CA ALA A 443 -16.97 9.05 -14.34
C ALA A 443 -16.44 7.70 -13.81
N THR A 444 -17.01 7.21 -12.70
CA THR A 444 -16.68 5.91 -12.10
C THR A 444 -16.89 4.77 -13.10
N HIS A 445 -18.03 4.72 -13.79
CA HIS A 445 -18.27 3.72 -14.81
C HIS A 445 -17.31 3.82 -16.00
N GLY A 446 -16.98 5.04 -16.46
CA GLY A 446 -16.00 5.26 -17.52
C GLY A 446 -14.62 4.72 -17.15
N ILE A 447 -14.12 5.05 -15.96
CA ILE A 447 -12.81 4.60 -15.46
C ILE A 447 -12.78 3.07 -15.30
N MET A 448 -13.84 2.46 -14.75
CA MET A 448 -13.94 1.00 -14.67
C MET A 448 -13.96 0.35 -16.06
N GLY A 449 -14.62 0.97 -17.04
CA GLY A 449 -14.62 0.52 -18.43
C GLY A 449 -13.21 0.49 -19.03
N THR A 450 -12.45 1.56 -18.86
CA THR A 450 -11.04 1.62 -19.29
C THR A 450 -10.16 0.60 -18.56
N LEU A 451 -10.34 0.43 -17.24
CA LEU A 451 -9.64 -0.61 -16.48
C LEU A 451 -9.93 -2.02 -17.03
N HIS A 452 -11.18 -2.33 -17.37
CA HIS A 452 -11.52 -3.60 -17.99
C HIS A 452 -10.86 -3.79 -19.35
N GLN A 453 -10.75 -2.74 -20.17
CA GLN A 453 -10.01 -2.82 -21.45
C GLN A 453 -8.52 -3.13 -21.21
N VAL A 454 -7.89 -2.45 -20.25
CA VAL A 454 -6.49 -2.71 -19.85
C VAL A 454 -6.32 -4.14 -19.34
N MET A 455 -7.26 -4.64 -18.52
CA MET A 455 -7.27 -6.03 -18.04
C MET A 455 -7.40 -7.04 -19.19
N GLN A 456 -8.27 -6.75 -20.16
CA GLN A 456 -8.44 -7.60 -21.33
C GLN A 456 -7.16 -7.65 -22.17
N GLY A 457 -6.59 -6.49 -22.49
CA GLY A 457 -5.32 -6.40 -23.22
C GLY A 457 -4.17 -7.12 -22.51
N HIS A 458 -4.09 -7.03 -21.18
CA HIS A 458 -3.12 -7.80 -20.40
C HIS A 458 -3.34 -9.31 -20.55
N HIS A 459 -4.59 -9.78 -20.50
CA HIS A 459 -4.90 -11.20 -20.66
C HIS A 459 -4.56 -11.72 -22.07
N GLU A 460 -4.77 -10.91 -23.10
CA GLU A 460 -4.40 -11.23 -24.48
C GLU A 460 -2.88 -11.42 -24.62
N VAL A 461 -2.08 -10.49 -24.08
CA VAL A 461 -0.61 -10.59 -24.10
C VAL A 461 -0.12 -11.77 -23.25
N GLU A 462 -0.70 -11.98 -22.06
CA GLU A 462 -0.37 -13.10 -21.17
C GLU A 462 -0.63 -14.44 -21.87
N GLY A 463 -1.75 -14.58 -22.59
CA GLY A 463 -2.05 -15.79 -23.37
C GLY A 463 -1.00 -16.05 -24.45
N ALA A 464 -0.64 -15.03 -25.23
CA ALA A 464 0.42 -15.15 -26.24
C ALA A 464 1.79 -15.47 -25.60
N TRP A 465 2.10 -14.85 -24.47
CA TRP A 465 3.32 -15.08 -23.71
C TRP A 465 3.41 -16.52 -23.18
N GLN A 466 2.34 -17.03 -22.57
CA GLN A 466 2.28 -18.40 -22.04
C GLN A 466 2.48 -19.43 -23.15
N HIS A 467 1.82 -19.24 -24.28
CA HIS A 467 1.97 -20.11 -25.44
C HIS A 467 3.42 -20.12 -25.95
N ARG A 468 4.05 -18.95 -26.10
CA ARG A 468 5.47 -18.87 -26.53
C ARG A 468 6.43 -19.46 -25.51
N LYS A 469 6.19 -19.26 -24.21
CA LYS A 469 7.00 -19.84 -23.12
C LYS A 469 6.98 -21.37 -23.18
N LEU A 470 5.79 -21.97 -23.37
CA LEU A 470 5.66 -23.41 -23.52
C LEU A 470 6.49 -23.92 -24.70
N ARG A 471 6.36 -23.27 -25.87
CA ARG A 471 7.09 -23.63 -27.09
C ARG A 471 8.61 -23.52 -26.93
N LEU A 472 9.11 -22.45 -26.31
CA LEU A 472 10.54 -22.29 -26.01
C LEU A 472 11.06 -23.40 -25.09
N HIS A 473 10.30 -23.72 -24.04
CA HIS A 473 10.69 -24.76 -23.08
C HIS A 473 10.70 -26.14 -23.72
N GLN A 474 9.67 -26.49 -24.48
CA GLN A 474 9.61 -27.78 -25.17
C GLN A 474 10.71 -27.92 -26.23
N ARG A 475 11.00 -26.84 -26.99
CA ARG A 475 12.12 -26.87 -27.94
C ARG A 475 13.47 -27.06 -27.25
N LEU A 476 13.68 -26.42 -26.09
CA LEU A 476 14.88 -26.63 -25.27
C LEU A 476 14.99 -28.08 -24.79
N GLN A 477 13.88 -28.67 -24.32
CA GLN A 477 13.84 -30.08 -23.92
C GLN A 477 14.19 -31.02 -25.07
N LEU A 478 13.69 -30.75 -26.28
CA LEU A 478 14.04 -31.53 -27.48
C LEU A 478 15.54 -31.44 -27.79
N CYS A 479 16.14 -30.24 -27.72
CA CYS A 479 17.58 -30.09 -27.94
C CYS A 479 18.42 -30.85 -26.88
N VAL A 480 18.00 -30.82 -25.61
CA VAL A 480 18.66 -31.58 -24.54
C VAL A 480 18.51 -33.08 -24.76
N PHE A 481 17.31 -33.56 -25.10
CA PHE A 481 17.07 -34.96 -25.45
C PHE A 481 17.98 -35.43 -26.59
N GLN A 482 18.09 -34.65 -27.68
CA GLN A 482 18.96 -34.97 -28.81
C GLN A 482 20.44 -35.00 -28.41
N GLN A 483 20.86 -34.12 -27.49
CA GLN A 483 22.22 -34.14 -26.95
C GLN A 483 22.48 -35.40 -26.11
N ASP A 484 21.51 -35.83 -25.31
CA ASP A 484 21.64 -37.02 -24.46
C ASP A 484 21.61 -38.32 -25.29
N VAL A 485 20.76 -38.39 -26.32
CA VAL A 485 20.79 -39.47 -27.32
C VAL A 485 22.17 -39.58 -27.94
N ARG A 486 22.75 -38.45 -28.36
CA ARG A 486 24.09 -38.42 -28.96
C ARG A 486 25.16 -38.91 -27.98
N GLN A 487 25.09 -38.52 -26.71
CA GLN A 487 26.03 -39.01 -25.68
C GLN A 487 25.97 -40.54 -25.51
N VAL A 488 24.77 -41.12 -25.52
CA VAL A 488 24.61 -42.58 -25.45
C VAL A 488 25.20 -43.26 -26.69
N LEU A 489 24.90 -42.75 -27.88
CA LEU A 489 25.41 -43.30 -29.13
C LEU A 489 26.95 -43.18 -29.22
N ASP A 490 27.51 -42.04 -28.82
CA ASP A 490 28.97 -41.83 -28.77
C ASP A 490 29.63 -42.83 -27.80
N TRP A 491 29.01 -43.12 -26.66
CA TRP A 491 29.53 -44.14 -25.74
C TRP A 491 29.51 -45.53 -26.38
N VAL A 492 28.41 -45.91 -27.04
CA VAL A 492 28.28 -47.19 -27.75
C VAL A 492 29.38 -47.30 -28.81
N GLU A 493 29.54 -46.30 -29.66
CA GLU A 493 30.52 -46.33 -30.74
C GLU A 493 31.97 -46.33 -30.23
N GLN A 494 32.31 -45.44 -29.29
CA GLN A 494 33.68 -45.20 -28.88
C GLN A 494 34.19 -46.17 -27.81
N HIS A 495 33.30 -46.73 -26.99
CA HIS A 495 33.67 -47.61 -25.88
C HIS A 495 33.11 -49.02 -26.06
N GLY A 496 31.80 -49.14 -26.32
CA GLY A 496 31.12 -50.42 -26.45
C GLY A 496 31.63 -51.25 -27.62
N GLU A 497 31.53 -50.69 -28.83
CA GLU A 497 31.93 -51.38 -30.06
C GLU A 497 33.43 -51.61 -30.13
N VAL A 498 34.22 -50.64 -29.65
CA VAL A 498 35.68 -50.78 -29.53
C VAL A 498 36.05 -51.95 -28.61
N PHE A 499 35.32 -52.16 -27.50
CA PHE A 499 35.55 -53.30 -26.62
C PHE A 499 35.24 -54.62 -27.33
N LEU A 500 34.09 -54.73 -27.99
CA LEU A 500 33.68 -55.96 -28.69
C LEU A 500 34.64 -56.30 -29.85
N ASN A 501 35.05 -55.31 -30.63
CA ASN A 501 35.97 -55.52 -31.77
C ASN A 501 37.38 -55.94 -31.33
N LYS A 502 37.89 -55.38 -30.21
CA LYS A 502 39.21 -55.76 -29.66
C LYS A 502 39.23 -57.15 -29.05
N HIS A 503 38.08 -57.66 -28.63
CA HIS A 503 37.96 -58.97 -28.01
C HIS A 503 37.00 -59.80 -28.85
N SER A 504 37.45 -60.36 -29.96
CA SER A 504 36.64 -61.29 -30.79
C SER A 504 36.87 -62.75 -30.37
N GLY A 505 38.10 -63.13 -30.06
CA GLY A 505 38.42 -64.51 -29.68
C GLY A 505 37.83 -64.99 -28.34
N VAL A 506 37.76 -66.32 -28.21
CA VAL A 506 37.28 -67.04 -27.00
C VAL A 506 38.42 -67.65 -26.15
N GLY A 507 39.68 -67.44 -26.54
CA GLY A 507 40.85 -68.00 -25.87
C GLY A 507 41.28 -69.37 -26.40
N LYS A 508 42.44 -69.85 -25.95
CA LYS A 508 43.10 -71.09 -26.38
C LYS A 508 43.25 -72.12 -25.23
N SER A 509 42.51 -71.94 -24.15
CA SER A 509 42.52 -72.85 -22.99
C SER A 509 41.35 -72.53 -22.08
N LEU A 510 40.94 -73.49 -21.25
CA LEU A 510 39.89 -73.30 -20.24
C LEU A 510 40.15 -72.08 -19.35
N HIS A 511 41.38 -71.93 -18.86
CA HIS A 511 41.75 -70.81 -17.99
C HIS A 511 41.59 -69.47 -18.73
N ARG A 512 42.04 -69.39 -19.98
CA ARG A 512 41.93 -68.16 -20.77
C ARG A 512 40.48 -67.85 -21.15
N ALA A 513 39.68 -68.86 -21.49
CA ALA A 513 38.26 -68.71 -21.81
C ALA A 513 37.49 -68.17 -20.60
N ARG A 514 37.67 -68.74 -19.40
CA ARG A 514 37.07 -68.23 -18.15
C ARG A 514 37.50 -66.80 -17.81
N ALA A 515 38.77 -66.46 -18.04
CA ALA A 515 39.24 -65.09 -17.82
C ALA A 515 38.59 -64.08 -18.80
N LEU A 516 38.38 -64.48 -20.06
CA LEU A 516 37.69 -63.64 -21.06
C LEU A 516 36.19 -63.53 -20.78
N GLN A 517 35.55 -64.61 -20.32
CA GLN A 517 34.16 -64.61 -19.84
C GLN A 517 33.97 -63.62 -18.69
N LYS A 518 34.78 -63.73 -17.62
CA LYS A 518 34.72 -62.80 -16.49
C LYS A 518 34.89 -61.34 -16.92
N ARG A 519 35.86 -61.06 -17.80
CA ARG A 519 36.08 -59.70 -18.32
C ARG A 519 34.89 -59.19 -19.14
N HIS A 520 34.20 -60.07 -19.83
CA HIS A 520 32.98 -59.73 -20.55
C HIS A 520 31.82 -59.45 -19.59
N ASP A 521 31.67 -60.24 -18.52
CA ASP A 521 30.67 -59.99 -17.46
C ASP A 521 30.91 -58.62 -16.78
N ASP A 522 32.15 -58.30 -16.44
CA ASP A 522 32.53 -57.00 -15.88
C ASP A 522 32.17 -55.85 -16.85
N PHE A 523 32.38 -56.05 -18.15
CA PHE A 523 31.98 -55.07 -19.18
C PHE A 523 30.45 -54.96 -19.30
N GLN A 524 29.72 -56.07 -19.24
CA GLN A 524 28.26 -56.07 -19.29
C GLN A 524 27.67 -55.28 -18.12
N GLN A 525 28.26 -55.38 -16.92
CA GLN A 525 27.86 -54.54 -15.78
C GLN A 525 28.05 -53.05 -16.03
N VAL A 526 29.14 -52.65 -16.70
CA VAL A 526 29.36 -51.23 -17.08
C VAL A 526 28.35 -50.79 -18.15
N ALA A 527 28.06 -51.66 -19.13
CA ALA A 527 27.10 -51.39 -20.19
C ALA A 527 25.65 -51.27 -19.69
N GLN A 528 25.32 -51.87 -18.54
CA GLN A 528 23.99 -51.81 -17.94
C GLN A 528 23.51 -50.37 -17.71
N ASN A 529 24.41 -49.47 -17.30
CA ASN A 529 24.07 -48.06 -17.12
C ASN A 529 23.62 -47.40 -18.44
N THR A 530 24.27 -47.77 -19.55
CA THR A 530 23.92 -47.29 -20.88
C THR A 530 22.56 -47.82 -21.33
N TYR A 531 22.24 -49.09 -21.03
CA TYR A 531 20.92 -49.68 -21.34
C TYR A 531 19.80 -48.95 -20.63
N THR A 532 19.94 -48.77 -19.31
CA THR A 532 18.95 -48.04 -18.52
C THR A 532 18.83 -46.58 -18.93
N ASN A 533 19.93 -45.94 -19.37
CA ASN A 533 19.86 -44.57 -19.90
C ASN A 533 19.08 -44.52 -21.22
N ALA A 534 19.32 -45.46 -22.14
CA ALA A 534 18.59 -45.53 -23.39
C ALA A 534 17.10 -45.80 -23.19
N GLU A 535 16.73 -46.72 -22.29
CA GLU A 535 15.33 -46.97 -21.93
C GLU A 535 14.64 -45.70 -21.45
N LYS A 536 15.27 -44.95 -20.53
CA LYS A 536 14.74 -43.67 -20.04
C LYS A 536 14.62 -42.62 -21.14
N LEU A 537 15.57 -42.56 -22.07
CA LEU A 537 15.50 -41.64 -23.20
C LEU A 537 14.36 -42.01 -24.16
N LEU A 538 14.11 -43.30 -24.39
CA LEU A 538 12.96 -43.74 -25.19
C LEU A 538 11.63 -43.38 -24.50
N GLU A 539 11.51 -43.60 -23.19
CA GLU A 539 10.34 -43.15 -22.42
C GLU A 539 10.18 -41.62 -22.46
N ALA A 540 11.29 -40.88 -22.38
CA ALA A 540 11.29 -39.42 -22.48
C ALA A 540 10.85 -38.96 -23.86
N ALA A 541 11.23 -39.67 -24.93
CA ALA A 541 10.80 -39.37 -26.29
C ALA A 541 9.27 -39.46 -26.44
N ASP A 542 8.64 -40.49 -25.89
CA ASP A 542 7.18 -40.63 -25.90
C ASP A 542 6.48 -39.48 -25.15
N GLN A 543 7.03 -39.09 -24.00
CA GLN A 543 6.50 -37.95 -23.22
C GLN A 543 6.68 -36.62 -23.96
N LEU A 544 7.83 -36.41 -24.59
CA LEU A 544 8.11 -35.23 -25.41
C LEU A 544 7.19 -35.16 -26.64
N ALA A 545 6.93 -36.29 -27.30
CA ALA A 545 6.06 -36.35 -28.48
C ALA A 545 4.58 -36.04 -28.14
N GLN A 546 4.09 -36.52 -26.99
CA GLN A 546 2.72 -36.25 -26.53
C GLN A 546 2.42 -34.76 -26.25
N SER A 547 3.45 -33.92 -26.15
CA SER A 547 3.32 -32.50 -25.81
C SER A 547 2.82 -31.61 -26.96
N GLY A 548 2.95 -32.05 -28.23
CA GLY A 548 2.29 -31.47 -29.40
C GLY A 548 2.88 -30.20 -30.02
N GLU A 549 3.86 -29.50 -29.41
CA GLU A 549 4.45 -28.28 -30.01
C GLU A 549 5.81 -28.50 -30.69
N CYS A 550 6.39 -29.69 -30.56
CA CYS A 550 7.59 -30.09 -31.28
C CYS A 550 7.24 -30.97 -32.48
N GLU A 551 8.05 -30.90 -33.54
CA GLU A 551 7.92 -31.79 -34.69
C GLU A 551 8.11 -33.24 -34.25
N GLU A 552 7.01 -34.01 -34.18
CA GLU A 552 7.01 -35.41 -33.75
C GLU A 552 8.01 -36.26 -34.57
N GLU A 553 8.17 -35.91 -35.85
CA GLU A 553 9.10 -36.59 -36.76
C GLU A 553 10.56 -36.49 -36.29
N GLU A 554 11.01 -35.33 -35.79
CA GLU A 554 12.38 -35.15 -35.27
C GLU A 554 12.61 -35.99 -33.99
N ILE A 555 11.60 -36.07 -33.12
CA ILE A 555 11.65 -36.83 -31.86
C ILE A 555 11.75 -38.32 -32.16
N TYR A 556 10.80 -38.84 -32.95
CA TYR A 556 10.75 -40.26 -33.27
C TYR A 556 11.91 -40.70 -34.16
N GLN A 557 12.46 -39.83 -35.00
CA GLN A 557 13.65 -40.16 -35.78
C GLN A 557 14.88 -40.37 -34.88
N ALA A 558 15.11 -39.49 -33.90
CA ALA A 558 16.20 -39.65 -32.95
C ALA A 558 15.99 -40.87 -32.02
N ALA A 559 14.76 -41.08 -31.54
CA ALA A 559 14.40 -42.24 -30.72
C ALA A 559 14.61 -43.56 -31.48
N ARG A 560 14.19 -43.63 -32.75
CA ARG A 560 14.36 -44.81 -33.60
C ARG A 560 15.82 -45.11 -33.91
N ASP A 561 16.65 -44.08 -34.16
CA ASP A 561 18.09 -44.29 -34.34
C ASP A 561 18.71 -44.86 -33.05
N LEU A 562 18.38 -44.29 -31.90
CA LEU A 562 18.83 -44.81 -30.60
C LEU A 562 18.41 -46.28 -30.41
N GLU A 563 17.13 -46.60 -30.64
CA GLU A 563 16.60 -47.94 -30.47
C GLU A 563 17.32 -48.96 -31.37
N LEU A 564 17.42 -48.66 -32.67
CA LEU A 564 18.06 -49.57 -33.64
C LEU A 564 19.52 -49.84 -33.29
N ARG A 565 20.27 -48.79 -32.92
CA ARG A 565 21.69 -48.92 -32.60
C ARG A 565 21.91 -49.61 -31.25
N MET A 566 21.04 -49.35 -30.28
CA MET A 566 21.10 -50.03 -28.98
C MET A 566 20.74 -51.52 -29.10
N GLN A 567 19.68 -51.87 -29.85
CA GLN A 567 19.32 -53.27 -30.10
C GLN A 567 20.44 -54.03 -30.79
N ALA A 568 21.07 -53.45 -31.82
CA ALA A 568 22.21 -54.06 -32.50
C ALA A 568 23.38 -54.28 -31.54
N PHE A 569 23.72 -53.28 -30.71
CA PHE A 569 24.78 -53.39 -29.72
C PHE A 569 24.50 -54.49 -28.68
N ILE A 570 23.29 -54.50 -28.08
CA ILE A 570 22.87 -55.52 -27.10
C ILE A 570 22.99 -56.92 -27.69
N GLN A 571 22.51 -57.13 -28.92
CA GLN A 571 22.61 -58.42 -29.59
C GLN A 571 24.05 -58.89 -29.72
N ARG A 572 25.00 -58.01 -30.04
CA ARG A 572 26.41 -58.39 -30.14
C ARG A 572 27.05 -58.67 -28.78
N VAL A 573 26.64 -57.95 -27.74
CA VAL A 573 27.08 -58.24 -26.36
C VAL A 573 26.62 -59.64 -25.96
N GLU A 574 25.34 -59.96 -26.12
CA GLU A 574 24.78 -61.27 -25.77
C GLU A 574 25.33 -62.40 -26.66
N GLN A 575 25.52 -62.17 -27.96
CA GLN A 575 26.14 -63.15 -28.85
C GLN A 575 27.57 -63.49 -28.42
N ARG A 576 28.35 -62.48 -27.98
CA ARG A 576 29.70 -62.71 -27.45
C ARG A 576 29.65 -63.51 -26.15
N LYS A 577 28.71 -63.23 -25.26
CA LYS A 577 28.52 -63.98 -24.02
C LYS A 577 28.26 -65.46 -24.31
N LEU A 578 27.31 -65.75 -25.20
CA LEU A 578 26.99 -67.11 -25.63
C LEU A 578 28.23 -67.84 -26.18
N LEU A 579 29.03 -67.15 -27.02
CA LEU A 579 30.28 -67.71 -27.55
C LEU A 579 31.29 -68.07 -26.44
N LEU A 580 31.43 -67.22 -25.43
CA LEU A 580 32.33 -67.47 -24.30
C LEU A 580 31.80 -68.61 -23.41
N ASP A 581 30.49 -68.68 -23.19
CA ASP A 581 29.84 -69.76 -22.45
C ASP A 581 30.04 -71.12 -23.13
N LEU A 582 29.82 -71.19 -24.45
CA LEU A 582 30.09 -72.38 -25.27
C LEU A 582 31.55 -72.78 -25.21
N ALA A 583 32.48 -71.82 -25.31
CA ALA A 583 33.91 -72.11 -25.21
C ALA A 583 34.32 -72.63 -23.83
N VAL A 584 33.78 -72.05 -22.75
CA VAL A 584 34.03 -72.51 -21.39
C VAL A 584 33.46 -73.91 -21.17
N SER A 585 32.27 -74.22 -21.67
CA SER A 585 31.69 -75.57 -21.67
C SER A 585 32.61 -76.56 -22.38
N PHE A 586 32.90 -76.30 -23.66
CA PHE A 586 33.73 -77.15 -24.51
C PHE A 586 35.09 -77.44 -23.87
N TYR A 587 35.83 -76.41 -23.42
CA TYR A 587 37.13 -76.63 -22.80
C TYR A 587 37.05 -77.31 -21.42
N THR A 588 35.93 -77.19 -20.71
CA THR A 588 35.70 -77.91 -19.44
C THR A 588 35.51 -79.39 -19.74
N HIS A 589 34.56 -79.72 -20.61
CA HIS A 589 34.24 -81.11 -20.94
C HIS A 589 35.38 -81.81 -21.69
N THR A 590 36.09 -81.11 -22.58
CA THR A 590 37.30 -81.65 -23.22
C THR A 590 38.34 -82.03 -22.18
N LYS A 591 38.60 -81.15 -21.20
CA LYS A 591 39.59 -81.44 -20.16
C LYS A 591 39.18 -82.61 -19.27
N GLU A 592 37.91 -82.67 -18.86
CA GLU A 592 37.37 -83.76 -18.05
C GLU A 592 37.42 -85.09 -18.79
N LEU A 593 37.00 -85.10 -20.05
CA LEU A 593 37.04 -86.26 -20.92
C LEU A 593 38.47 -86.72 -21.19
N SER A 594 39.42 -85.83 -21.50
CA SER A 594 40.82 -86.20 -21.69
C SER A 594 41.41 -86.85 -20.44
N VAL A 595 41.19 -86.26 -19.25
CA VAL A 595 41.67 -86.84 -17.97
C VAL A 595 41.05 -88.22 -17.72
N TRP A 596 39.76 -88.38 -18.03
CA TRP A 596 39.07 -89.65 -17.88
C TRP A 596 39.58 -90.71 -18.88
N MET A 597 39.76 -90.35 -20.16
CA MET A 597 40.30 -91.23 -21.20
C MET A 597 41.75 -91.64 -20.89
N GLU A 598 42.60 -90.74 -20.39
CA GLU A 598 43.95 -91.09 -19.91
C GLU A 598 43.90 -92.11 -18.76
N GLY A 599 42.96 -91.96 -17.82
CA GLY A 599 42.72 -92.90 -16.74
C GLY A 599 42.29 -94.27 -17.26
N LEU A 600 41.36 -94.30 -18.21
CA LEU A 600 40.90 -95.53 -18.87
C LEU A 600 41.99 -96.20 -19.68
N GLN A 601 42.78 -95.43 -20.44
CA GLN A 601 43.88 -95.93 -21.24
C GLN A 601 44.86 -96.72 -20.36
N LYS A 602 45.19 -96.17 -19.18
CA LYS A 602 46.01 -96.86 -18.16
C LYS A 602 45.35 -98.15 -17.65
N GLN A 603 44.04 -98.14 -17.41
CA GLN A 603 43.30 -99.34 -16.98
C GLN A 603 43.24 -100.41 -18.07
N LEU A 604 43.06 -100.03 -19.33
CA LEU A 604 42.98 -100.93 -20.47
C LEU A 604 44.32 -101.53 -20.85
N SER A 605 45.41 -100.76 -20.71
CA SER A 605 46.78 -101.17 -21.00
C SER A 605 47.41 -102.06 -19.92
N SER A 606 46.77 -102.19 -18.74
CA SER A 606 47.25 -103.08 -17.68
C SER A 606 47.07 -104.56 -18.08
N ASP A 607 48.16 -105.31 -18.07
CA ASP A 607 48.29 -106.60 -18.78
C ASP A 607 47.66 -107.82 -18.06
N VAL A 608 46.94 -107.63 -16.96
CA VAL A 608 46.35 -108.75 -16.20
C VAL A 608 44.85 -108.54 -15.98
N PRO A 609 44.00 -108.96 -16.92
CA PRO A 609 42.66 -109.37 -16.55
C PRO A 609 42.81 -110.65 -15.72
N VAL A 610 42.35 -110.63 -14.46
CA VAL A 610 42.06 -111.87 -13.72
C VAL A 610 41.06 -112.63 -14.57
N CYS A 611 41.52 -113.65 -15.29
CA CYS A 611 40.69 -114.38 -16.24
C CYS A 611 39.64 -115.16 -15.44
N PRO A 612 38.34 -114.80 -15.53
CA PRO A 612 37.31 -115.49 -14.75
C PRO A 612 37.31 -116.99 -15.04
N GLU A 613 37.02 -117.80 -14.03
CA GLU A 613 37.02 -119.26 -14.17
C GLU A 613 35.79 -119.80 -14.89
N THR A 614 34.70 -119.02 -14.96
CA THR A 614 33.43 -119.41 -15.58
C THR A 614 33.16 -118.64 -16.87
N VAL A 615 32.47 -119.29 -17.81
CA VAL A 615 32.00 -118.69 -19.07
C VAL A 615 31.08 -117.50 -18.80
N ASP A 616 30.13 -117.63 -17.86
CA ASP A 616 29.17 -116.58 -17.51
C ASP A 616 29.84 -115.30 -16.97
N ALA A 617 30.87 -115.44 -16.12
CA ALA A 617 31.60 -114.30 -15.59
C ALA A 617 32.41 -113.59 -16.67
N LEU A 618 32.97 -114.34 -17.62
CA LEU A 618 33.73 -113.80 -18.75
C LEU A 618 32.82 -113.10 -19.76
N GLN A 619 31.62 -113.63 -19.99
CA GLN A 619 30.58 -113.02 -20.82
C GLN A 619 30.03 -111.73 -20.20
N THR A 620 29.86 -111.71 -18.86
CA THR A 620 29.50 -110.49 -18.12
C THR A 620 30.58 -109.41 -18.25
N LEU A 621 31.87 -109.79 -18.16
CA LEU A 621 32.99 -108.87 -18.34
C LEU A 621 33.04 -108.29 -19.76
N ILE A 622 32.78 -109.11 -20.79
CA ILE A 622 32.67 -108.65 -22.18
C ILE A 622 31.51 -107.65 -22.33
N SER A 623 30.33 -107.95 -21.78
CA SER A 623 29.20 -107.01 -21.80
C SER A 623 29.49 -105.71 -21.06
N GLN A 624 30.19 -105.77 -19.92
CA GLN A 624 30.60 -104.58 -19.17
C GLN A 624 31.60 -103.72 -19.96
N GLN A 625 32.59 -104.35 -20.62
CA GLN A 625 33.54 -103.64 -21.48
C GLN A 625 32.82 -103.01 -22.68
N GLN A 626 31.92 -103.74 -23.34
CA GLN A 626 31.14 -103.20 -24.47
C GLN A 626 30.31 -101.99 -24.05
N GLN A 627 29.68 -102.04 -22.88
CA GLN A 627 28.97 -100.89 -22.34
C GLN A 627 29.92 -99.72 -22.04
N GLN A 628 31.10 -99.99 -21.48
CA GLN A 628 32.10 -98.97 -21.19
C GLN A 628 32.63 -98.30 -22.47
N GLN A 629 32.84 -99.08 -23.53
CA GLN A 629 33.19 -98.59 -24.86
C GLN A 629 32.08 -97.70 -25.44
N ALA A 630 30.83 -98.17 -25.43
CA ALA A 630 29.68 -97.40 -25.91
C ALA A 630 29.50 -96.07 -25.17
N ASN A 631 29.63 -96.08 -23.84
CA ASN A 631 29.55 -94.86 -23.02
C ASN A 631 30.71 -93.88 -23.33
N THR A 632 31.91 -94.41 -23.59
CA THR A 632 33.08 -93.60 -23.98
C THR A 632 32.84 -92.91 -25.32
N GLN A 633 32.34 -93.67 -26.29
CA GLN A 633 32.00 -93.16 -27.61
C GLN A 633 30.92 -92.07 -27.53
N GLU A 634 29.86 -92.28 -26.75
CA GLU A 634 28.81 -91.28 -26.56
C GLU A 634 29.36 -90.00 -25.93
N ALA A 635 30.19 -90.12 -24.89
CA ALA A 635 30.82 -88.96 -24.24
C ALA A 635 31.75 -88.20 -25.20
N ALA A 636 32.56 -88.91 -25.99
CA ALA A 636 33.44 -88.30 -26.98
C ALA A 636 32.65 -87.58 -28.09
N MET A 637 31.61 -88.22 -28.63
CA MET A 637 30.75 -87.61 -29.64
C MET A 637 30.02 -86.37 -29.11
N SER A 638 29.63 -86.37 -27.83
CA SER A 638 29.02 -85.19 -27.19
C SER A 638 29.97 -84.00 -27.17
N VAL A 639 31.22 -84.20 -26.73
CA VAL A 639 32.22 -83.12 -26.66
C VAL A 639 32.67 -82.67 -28.05
N ILE A 640 32.79 -83.60 -29.01
CA ILE A 640 33.08 -83.27 -30.41
C ILE A 640 31.98 -82.35 -30.96
N ARG A 641 30.71 -82.70 -30.73
CA ARG A 641 29.58 -81.89 -31.16
C ARG A 641 29.58 -80.50 -30.52
N GLU A 642 29.90 -80.39 -29.23
CA GLU A 642 30.06 -79.08 -28.58
C GLU A 642 31.15 -78.23 -29.25
N GLY A 643 32.27 -78.85 -29.65
CA GLY A 643 33.34 -78.15 -30.37
C GLY A 643 32.94 -77.76 -31.80
N GLU A 644 32.21 -78.62 -32.51
CA GLU A 644 31.65 -78.31 -33.83
C GLU A 644 30.64 -77.16 -33.76
N ASP A 645 29.74 -77.17 -32.78
CA ASP A 645 28.77 -76.10 -32.51
C ASP A 645 29.49 -74.79 -32.18
N LEU A 646 30.55 -74.84 -31.36
CA LEU A 646 31.39 -73.67 -31.07
C LEU A 646 32.09 -73.14 -32.34
N ILE A 647 32.62 -74.01 -33.20
CA ILE A 647 33.23 -73.62 -34.47
C ILE A 647 32.21 -72.97 -35.40
N LEU A 648 30.99 -73.52 -35.50
CA LEU A 648 29.91 -72.95 -36.30
C LEU A 648 29.61 -71.52 -35.87
N GLN A 649 29.54 -71.27 -34.57
CA GLN A 649 29.28 -69.94 -34.02
C GLN A 649 30.49 -68.98 -34.16
N LEU A 650 31.72 -69.49 -34.16
CA LEU A 650 32.94 -68.68 -34.32
C LEU A 650 33.28 -68.33 -35.78
N ARG A 651 32.78 -69.12 -36.74
CA ARG A 651 33.11 -68.98 -38.18
C ARG A 651 32.92 -67.56 -38.75
N PRO A 652 31.93 -66.76 -38.33
CA PRO A 652 31.81 -65.37 -38.77
C PRO A 652 32.99 -64.46 -38.35
N GLN A 653 33.67 -64.76 -37.24
CA GLN A 653 34.75 -63.93 -36.68
C GLN A 653 36.16 -64.51 -36.93
N GLY A 654 36.28 -65.79 -37.28
CA GLY A 654 37.52 -66.49 -37.69
C GLY A 654 38.60 -66.67 -36.61
N SER A 655 38.61 -65.85 -35.56
CA SER A 655 39.55 -65.98 -34.44
C SER A 655 39.25 -67.23 -33.61
N SER A 656 40.30 -67.92 -33.16
CA SER A 656 40.24 -69.15 -32.35
C SER A 656 39.72 -70.43 -33.04
N VAL A 657 39.06 -70.36 -34.21
CA VAL A 657 38.54 -71.54 -34.93
C VAL A 657 39.61 -72.61 -35.14
N ALA A 658 40.74 -72.24 -35.76
CA ALA A 658 41.84 -73.17 -36.03
C ALA A 658 42.39 -73.86 -34.77
N HIS A 659 42.33 -73.19 -33.62
CA HIS A 659 42.77 -73.79 -32.37
C HIS A 659 41.74 -74.77 -31.81
N VAL A 660 40.44 -74.44 -31.88
CA VAL A 660 39.38 -75.37 -31.48
C VAL A 660 39.40 -76.63 -32.37
N GLU A 661 39.61 -76.46 -33.68
CA GLU A 661 39.80 -77.58 -34.62
C GLU A 661 41.00 -78.45 -34.23
N THR A 662 42.13 -77.84 -33.83
CA THR A 662 43.31 -78.58 -33.35
C THR A 662 42.99 -79.38 -32.09
N VAL A 663 42.22 -78.81 -31.15
CA VAL A 663 41.83 -79.49 -29.91
C VAL A 663 40.86 -80.65 -30.19
N LEU A 664 39.92 -80.47 -31.12
CA LEU A 664 39.04 -81.54 -31.58
C LEU A 664 39.82 -82.68 -32.22
N GLN A 665 40.76 -82.37 -33.11
CA GLN A 665 41.60 -83.39 -33.74
C GLN A 665 42.41 -84.18 -32.69
N GLN A 666 42.99 -83.50 -31.70
CA GLN A 666 43.68 -84.18 -30.59
C GLN A 666 42.75 -85.08 -29.78
N LEU A 667 41.51 -84.65 -29.56
CA LEU A 667 40.50 -85.44 -28.87
C LEU A 667 40.12 -86.69 -29.69
N GLU A 668 39.86 -86.53 -30.97
CA GLU A 668 39.57 -87.63 -31.91
C GLU A 668 40.72 -88.64 -31.99
N GLU A 669 41.96 -88.18 -32.08
CA GLU A 669 43.15 -89.03 -32.06
C GLU A 669 43.27 -89.82 -30.75
N SER A 670 43.02 -89.18 -29.61
CA SER A 670 43.05 -89.85 -28.30
C SER A 670 41.92 -90.87 -28.14
N HIS A 671 40.73 -90.58 -28.67
CA HIS A 671 39.60 -91.49 -28.68
C HIS A 671 39.87 -92.70 -29.58
N ALA A 672 40.42 -92.50 -30.78
CA ALA A 672 40.80 -93.59 -31.69
C ALA A 672 41.82 -94.54 -31.05
N GLN A 673 42.82 -94.00 -30.34
CA GLN A 673 43.79 -94.83 -29.59
C GLN A 673 43.11 -95.68 -28.50
N LEU A 674 42.10 -95.14 -27.83
CA LEU A 674 41.34 -95.87 -26.80
C LEU A 674 40.47 -96.96 -27.44
N GLU A 675 39.84 -96.68 -28.58
CA GLU A 675 39.08 -97.66 -29.37
C GLU A 675 39.95 -98.84 -29.81
N ASP A 676 41.18 -98.58 -30.25
CA ASP A 676 42.15 -99.64 -30.59
C ASP A 676 42.46 -100.53 -29.37
N LEU A 677 42.62 -99.95 -28.18
CA LEU A 677 42.83 -100.72 -26.95
C LEU A 677 41.60 -101.54 -26.56
N PHE A 678 40.40 -100.97 -26.69
CA PHE A 678 39.16 -101.73 -26.50
C PHE A 678 39.06 -102.90 -27.48
N HIS A 679 39.43 -102.69 -28.75
CA HIS A 679 39.43 -103.73 -29.77
C HIS A 679 40.44 -104.85 -29.46
N GLN A 680 41.68 -104.50 -29.10
CA GLN A 680 42.70 -105.47 -28.71
C GLN A 680 42.27 -106.29 -27.48
N ARG A 681 41.69 -105.64 -26.48
CA ARG A 681 41.18 -106.31 -25.28
C ARG A 681 39.99 -107.21 -25.60
N LYS A 682 39.10 -106.80 -26.50
CA LYS A 682 37.97 -107.62 -26.97
C LYS A 682 38.45 -108.91 -27.61
N ILE A 683 39.41 -108.85 -28.54
CA ILE A 683 40.02 -110.06 -29.16
C ILE A 683 40.58 -110.98 -28.07
N ARG A 684 41.30 -110.41 -27.09
CA ARG A 684 41.88 -111.19 -25.99
C ARG A 684 40.79 -111.89 -25.15
N LEU A 685 39.71 -111.18 -24.81
CA LEU A 685 38.58 -111.75 -24.07
C LEU A 685 37.82 -112.80 -24.88
N ASP A 686 37.61 -112.60 -26.19
CA ASP A 686 36.96 -113.58 -27.07
C ASP A 686 37.78 -114.87 -27.16
N VAL A 687 39.12 -114.78 -27.23
CA VAL A 687 40.02 -115.94 -27.16
C VAL A 687 39.92 -116.63 -25.80
N TYR A 688 39.89 -115.89 -24.70
CA TYR A 688 39.68 -116.49 -23.38
C TYR A 688 38.31 -117.16 -23.24
N LEU A 689 37.26 -116.57 -23.82
CA LEU A 689 35.92 -117.16 -23.84
C LEU A 689 35.93 -118.50 -24.57
N GLN A 690 36.54 -118.55 -25.76
CA GLN A 690 36.67 -119.80 -26.52
C GLN A 690 37.49 -120.85 -25.76
N LEU A 691 38.59 -120.46 -25.11
CA LEU A 691 39.38 -121.38 -24.28
C LEU A 691 38.57 -121.92 -23.09
N ARG A 692 37.78 -121.07 -22.42
CA ARG A 692 36.93 -121.49 -21.29
C ARG A 692 35.78 -122.39 -21.73
N ILE A 693 35.13 -122.10 -22.85
CA ILE A 693 34.11 -122.97 -23.46
C ILE A 693 34.75 -124.32 -23.80
N LEU A 694 35.94 -124.34 -24.41
CA LEU A 694 36.67 -125.58 -24.72
C LEU A 694 37.01 -126.36 -23.44
N GLN A 695 37.48 -125.70 -22.39
CA GLN A 695 37.76 -126.33 -21.09
C GLN A 695 36.50 -126.91 -20.46
N GLN A 696 35.38 -126.18 -20.50
CA GLN A 696 34.09 -126.64 -20.01
C GLN A 696 33.61 -127.86 -20.81
N CYS A 697 33.67 -127.82 -22.14
CA CYS A 697 33.34 -128.96 -23.00
C CYS A 697 34.28 -130.15 -22.77
N THR A 698 35.57 -129.90 -22.52
CA THR A 698 36.54 -130.96 -22.20
C THR A 698 36.17 -131.62 -20.88
N LEU A 699 35.86 -130.84 -19.84
CA LEU A 699 35.41 -131.34 -18.55
C LEU A 699 34.11 -132.13 -18.66
N GLU A 700 33.13 -131.64 -19.43
CA GLU A 700 31.88 -132.33 -19.75
C GLU A 700 32.16 -133.68 -20.43
N VAL A 701 33.00 -133.70 -21.49
CA VAL A 701 33.37 -134.94 -22.21
C VAL A 701 34.18 -135.90 -21.33
N THR A 702 35.15 -135.43 -20.54
CA THR A 702 35.86 -136.31 -19.59
C THR A 702 34.92 -136.83 -18.51
N GLY A 703 33.97 -136.03 -18.04
CA GLY A 703 32.93 -136.46 -17.10
C GLY A 703 32.02 -137.54 -17.71
N GLU A 704 31.62 -137.38 -18.97
CA GLU A 704 30.86 -138.39 -19.71
C GLU A 704 31.69 -139.67 -19.95
N ILE A 705 32.98 -139.54 -20.29
CA ILE A 705 33.90 -140.68 -20.46
C ILE A 705 34.13 -141.40 -19.13
N ASP A 706 34.28 -140.68 -18.02
CA ASP A 706 34.41 -141.28 -16.69
C ASP A 706 33.10 -141.97 -16.26
N ALA A 707 31.94 -141.40 -16.59
CA ALA A 707 30.65 -142.06 -16.41
C ALA A 707 30.56 -143.36 -17.26
N TRP A 708 30.94 -143.31 -18.53
CA TRP A 708 31.03 -144.48 -19.40
C TRP A 708 32.01 -145.52 -18.87
N LYS A 709 33.15 -145.10 -18.34
CA LYS A 709 34.17 -145.97 -17.75
C LYS A 709 33.64 -146.68 -16.51
N GLN A 710 32.87 -145.99 -15.67
CA GLN A 710 32.18 -146.60 -14.54
C GLN A 710 31.14 -147.63 -15.01
N ASP A 711 30.37 -147.33 -16.05
CA ASP A 711 29.40 -148.27 -16.64
C ASP A 711 30.06 -149.51 -17.27
N LEU A 712 31.20 -149.35 -17.95
CA LEU A 712 32.00 -150.45 -18.50
C LEU A 712 32.66 -151.30 -17.42
N HIS A 713 33.13 -150.69 -16.32
CA HIS A 713 33.64 -151.45 -15.16
C HIS A 713 32.54 -152.31 -14.52
N LYS A 714 31.32 -151.79 -14.48
CA LYS A 714 30.14 -152.52 -14.04
C LYS A 714 29.87 -153.75 -14.92
N GLN A 715 29.94 -153.60 -16.25
CA GLN A 715 29.78 -154.72 -17.20
C GLN A 715 30.93 -155.74 -17.17
N SER A 716 32.17 -155.32 -16.88
CA SER A 716 33.33 -156.22 -16.81
C SER A 716 33.34 -157.12 -15.56
N GLN A 717 32.78 -156.66 -14.45
CA GLN A 717 32.64 -157.48 -13.24
C GLN A 717 31.62 -158.62 -13.44
N ASP A 718 30.57 -158.37 -14.22
CA ASP A 718 29.55 -159.37 -14.55
C ASP A 718 30.10 -160.53 -15.41
N PHE A 719 31.12 -160.29 -16.24
CA PHE A 719 31.71 -161.30 -17.15
C PHE A 719 32.74 -162.24 -16.50
N SER A 720 33.29 -161.90 -15.33
CA SER A 720 34.41 -162.63 -14.70
C SER A 720 33.99 -163.76 -13.77
N ALA A 721 32.70 -163.87 -13.45
CA ALA A 721 32.18 -164.89 -12.54
C ALA A 721 31.97 -166.28 -13.18
N GLU A 722 32.05 -166.41 -14.51
CA GLU A 722 31.47 -167.56 -15.23
C GLU A 722 32.43 -168.70 -15.64
N LYS A 723 33.73 -168.71 -15.26
CA LYS A 723 34.72 -169.60 -15.94
C LYS A 723 35.77 -170.38 -15.11
N LEU A 724 35.47 -170.85 -13.90
CA LEU A 724 36.36 -171.77 -13.14
C LEU A 724 35.65 -172.98 -12.51
N ALA A 725 35.85 -174.16 -13.14
CA ALA A 725 36.09 -175.52 -12.58
C ALA A 725 35.06 -176.66 -12.82
N SER A 726 35.52 -177.73 -13.53
CA SER A 726 35.27 -179.17 -13.29
C SER A 726 36.33 -180.01 -14.06
N PRO A 727 37.00 -181.10 -13.54
CA PRO A 727 36.58 -182.50 -13.88
C PRO A 727 37.05 -183.73 -12.98
N ARG A 728 36.29 -184.85 -13.09
CA ARG A 728 36.56 -186.33 -12.95
C ARG A 728 36.51 -187.14 -11.61
N LEU A 729 35.79 -188.29 -11.71
CA LEU A 729 35.74 -189.58 -10.95
C LEU A 729 34.69 -189.79 -9.83
N ALA A 730 34.32 -191.08 -9.74
CA ALA A 730 33.37 -191.81 -8.89
C ALA A 730 33.23 -191.43 -7.40
N ASP A 731 32.12 -191.94 -6.83
CA ASP A 731 31.64 -191.90 -5.44
C ASP A 731 30.90 -190.64 -4.95
N ALA A 732 29.74 -190.91 -4.33
CA ALA A 732 28.76 -190.01 -3.68
C ALA A 732 27.73 -189.25 -4.55
N ASN A 733 26.45 -189.60 -4.35
CA ASN A 733 25.20 -188.81 -4.42
C ASN A 733 24.85 -187.87 -5.62
N GLN A 734 23.65 -188.16 -6.19
CA GLN A 734 22.55 -187.27 -6.65
C GLN A 734 22.58 -186.44 -7.97
N ASP A 735 21.52 -186.68 -8.78
CA ASP A 735 20.66 -185.75 -9.55
C ASP A 735 21.10 -184.95 -10.82
N LYS A 736 20.14 -184.88 -11.77
CA LYS A 736 19.85 -183.85 -12.82
C LYS A 736 20.46 -183.92 -14.25
N LEU A 737 19.65 -184.56 -15.11
CA LEU A 737 19.13 -184.14 -16.44
C LEU A 737 20.02 -183.29 -17.39
N ALA A 738 20.58 -183.94 -18.42
CA ALA A 738 21.18 -183.30 -19.59
C ALA A 738 20.89 -184.12 -20.87
N GLN A 739 19.98 -183.63 -21.72
CA GLN A 739 19.97 -183.84 -23.18
C GLN A 739 18.92 -182.91 -23.83
N ASP A 740 19.05 -181.61 -23.54
CA ASP A 740 18.33 -180.52 -24.19
C ASP A 740 19.15 -179.25 -23.98
N LYS A 741 19.65 -178.63 -25.07
CA LYS A 741 20.14 -177.23 -25.19
C LYS A 741 21.23 -177.13 -26.27
N LEU A 742 20.83 -176.86 -27.52
CA LEU A 742 21.62 -176.19 -28.57
C LEU A 742 20.81 -176.11 -29.87
N ALA A 743 19.88 -175.15 -29.94
CA ALA A 743 19.38 -174.51 -31.18
C ALA A 743 18.30 -173.43 -30.92
N LEU A 744 18.28 -172.79 -29.73
CA LEU A 744 17.34 -171.72 -29.39
C LEU A 744 18.10 -170.60 -28.66
N GLY A 745 18.53 -169.61 -29.45
CA GLY A 745 19.26 -168.43 -28.99
C GLY A 745 19.42 -167.41 -30.11
N GLN A 746 18.40 -167.24 -30.94
CA GLN A 746 18.31 -166.19 -31.96
C GLN A 746 16.89 -165.62 -31.94
N SER A 747 16.64 -164.73 -30.98
CA SER A 747 15.52 -163.80 -31.02
C SER A 747 15.89 -162.55 -30.22
N ARG A 748 15.70 -161.39 -30.86
CA ARG A 748 15.99 -160.00 -30.42
C ARG A 748 17.40 -159.48 -30.65
N MET A 749 17.83 -159.48 -31.91
CA MET A 749 18.81 -158.53 -32.47
C MET A 749 18.49 -158.33 -33.96
N ALA A 750 17.55 -157.44 -34.29
CA ALA A 750 17.31 -156.96 -35.65
C ALA A 750 16.46 -155.67 -35.67
N GLU A 751 16.79 -154.68 -34.84
CA GLU A 751 16.36 -153.29 -35.02
C GLU A 751 17.46 -152.37 -34.48
N ALA A 752 18.42 -151.98 -35.34
CA ALA A 752 19.34 -150.87 -35.08
C ALA A 752 20.12 -150.49 -36.35
N SER A 753 19.84 -149.30 -36.92
CA SER A 753 20.73 -148.42 -37.73
C SER A 753 19.92 -147.57 -38.75
N PRO A 754 20.24 -146.27 -39.01
CA PRO A 754 21.02 -145.29 -38.25
C PRO A 754 20.46 -143.84 -38.32
N GLU A 755 19.77 -143.32 -37.30
CA GLU A 755 19.50 -141.87 -37.18
C GLU A 755 19.54 -141.42 -35.72
N VAL A 756 20.71 -141.46 -35.08
CA VAL A 756 20.99 -140.66 -33.88
C VAL A 756 22.47 -140.27 -33.89
N LEU A 757 22.78 -139.11 -34.45
CA LEU A 757 24.01 -138.38 -34.12
C LEU A 757 23.70 -137.51 -32.89
N THR A 758 24.52 -137.62 -31.85
CA THR A 758 24.30 -137.00 -30.53
C THR A 758 24.71 -135.51 -30.51
N LEU A 759 24.01 -134.73 -29.69
CA LEU A 759 24.15 -133.28 -29.42
C LEU A 759 25.60 -132.79 -29.13
N ALA A 760 26.53 -133.69 -28.79
CA ALA A 760 27.94 -133.39 -28.58
C ALA A 760 28.67 -132.96 -29.87
N GLN A 761 28.25 -133.43 -31.05
CA GLN A 761 28.88 -133.05 -32.33
C GLN A 761 28.45 -131.66 -32.84
N GLN A 762 27.32 -131.11 -32.36
CA GLN A 762 26.87 -129.77 -32.76
C GLN A 762 27.54 -128.63 -31.98
N ARG A 763 28.14 -128.90 -30.80
CA ARG A 763 28.83 -127.89 -30.00
C ARG A 763 30.31 -127.72 -30.32
N ILE A 764 30.95 -128.70 -30.96
CA ILE A 764 32.37 -128.63 -31.37
C ILE A 764 32.54 -127.87 -32.70
N HIS A 765 31.45 -127.65 -33.46
CA HIS A 765 31.49 -127.00 -34.78
C HIS A 765 31.03 -125.53 -34.80
N ARG A 766 30.64 -124.96 -33.65
CA ARG A 766 30.41 -123.52 -33.44
C ARG A 766 31.46 -122.99 -32.48
#